data_AF-A0A9E4C1W4-F1
#
_entry.id   AF-A0A9E4C1W4-F1
#
_cell.length_a   1.000
_cell.length_b   1.000
_cell.length_c   1.000
_cell.angle_alpha   90.00
_cell.angle_beta   90.00
_cell.angle_gamma   90.00
#
_symmetry.space_group_name_H-M   'P 1'
#
loop_
_entity.id
_entity.type
_entity.pdbx_description
1 polymer ?
#
loop_
_entity_poly.entity_id
_entity_poly.type
_entity_poly.pdbx_seq_one_letter_code
_entity_poly.pdbx_strand_id
1 'polypeptide(L)'
;SDVRPLSIELAYASNHKHRYWPKISADGSRWKSMDASDVQWDEDAGTARIRLLLPSGQRFVSAQPLMTEQWQSQWLPTLLREWPGMVSEPIGYSVDRREITALFSNPRARKQILLLGRAHPPETTGAVAMQQFLLELAKVRRNTCVIGSDHPGCKFFADHGFMVVPMLNPDGVAHGHWRHNSAGADLNRDWGEFAQPETRAVQDRLDSTLGECSELVWVLDFHSTKRNVFFTQTEEDFAPQPDPMARWTDIAAEIAGRHGIALAHYDMDPREVSELGTAKNHFFKRYGIPSVTYETSDTESRADVGANPRVFARTLVEALVPEGVDQTLSEVGQCSRDNSCNPYWVNWKCADPYCLMVQANKASLVMLTDQGLMKPKDAAELAIAIEKVETEFAKQGRVRGVNYLSFEEDLIEMLGAKASNIHIGRSRQDLHGAARRMVFRKETLEIMQGLMLMREALVNVAGAHMETVIPAYTHGVPSQPTTLGHVLGAFADGFARDFEDLRAAYRRLNHSPLGAAAGSNSGYDIDRSKLAKLLGFRAPVENSFDANFLSSSDARIDIANAIEGSALTVTQLVQNLHAHQRNPHPWIYLAPEATSGSSIMPQKRNPRGLDRVRSAAGSSIARAHELVLLSHNVASGMHDYRQMEPMRELTSRAQFMYGHLHRLLLDIRVDPAKALDQIRLGLSTLTEVADTLHRDAGVPFRSAHAFASALADVARQRGVAASALSAKTIRDVYAESVGSPLPLPVDAIYNAMNPQAFIRTRLGTGGPQLEQMIRQTRRQELELRADNRALAQEIAELAFARAMLENRFQEIRQGSASSSCPN
;
A
#
# COMPACT_ATOMS: atom_id res chain seq x y z
N SER A 1 22.08 0.58 44.09
CA SER A 1 22.42 1.04 42.72
C SER A 1 22.84 2.49 42.83
N ASP A 2 24.13 2.77 42.71
CA ASP A 2 24.67 4.13 42.86
C ASP A 2 24.33 4.98 41.63
N VAL A 3 23.15 5.60 41.63
CA VAL A 3 22.79 6.63 40.66
C VAL A 3 23.38 7.94 41.16
N ARG A 4 24.36 8.49 40.42
CA ARG A 4 24.95 9.79 40.77
C ARG A 4 24.27 10.90 39.95
N PRO A 5 23.76 11.97 40.60
CA PRO A 5 23.26 13.12 39.87
C PRO A 5 24.43 13.94 39.31
N LEU A 6 24.32 14.36 38.05
CA LEU A 6 25.24 15.28 37.38
C LEU A 6 24.43 16.48 36.89
N SER A 7 24.95 17.69 37.09
CA SER A 7 24.37 18.91 36.54
C SER A 7 25.38 19.52 35.57
N ILE A 8 24.97 19.76 34.33
CA ILE A 8 25.76 20.40 33.29
C ILE A 8 25.17 21.79 33.05
N GLU A 9 26.00 22.82 33.04
CA GLU A 9 25.60 24.17 32.68
C GLU A 9 26.33 24.60 31.41
N LEU A 10 25.58 25.02 30.41
CA LEU A 10 26.08 25.54 29.14
C LEU A 10 25.89 27.05 29.15
N ALA A 11 26.98 27.80 29.09
CA ALA A 11 26.95 29.25 28.97
C ALA A 11 27.26 29.66 27.52
N TYR A 12 26.37 30.44 26.91
CA TYR A 12 26.48 30.89 25.53
C TYR A 12 27.07 32.31 25.46
N ALA A 13 27.94 32.57 24.48
CA ALA A 13 28.48 33.91 24.26
C ALA A 13 27.35 34.89 23.84
N SER A 14 27.52 36.18 24.13
CA SER A 14 26.58 37.24 23.71
C SER A 14 26.30 37.11 22.21
N ASN A 15 25.03 36.92 21.84
CA ASN A 15 24.51 36.63 20.48
C ASN A 15 24.30 35.15 20.11
N HIS A 16 24.55 34.21 21.02
CA HIS A 16 24.23 32.79 20.82
C HIS A 16 23.06 32.38 21.72
N LYS A 17 22.18 31.53 21.20
CA LYS A 17 21.02 30.99 21.94
C LYS A 17 21.00 29.47 21.90
N HIS A 18 20.43 28.87 22.93
CA HIS A 18 20.13 27.44 22.93
C HIS A 18 19.17 27.11 21.78
N ARG A 19 19.45 26.07 20.99
CA ARG A 19 18.67 25.73 19.80
C ARG A 19 17.88 24.42 19.91
N TYR A 20 18.43 23.41 20.59
CA TYR A 20 17.85 22.06 20.59
C TYR A 20 17.58 21.54 21.97
N TRP A 21 16.35 21.06 22.14
CA TRP A 21 16.01 20.26 23.30
C TRP A 21 16.89 19.01 23.37
N PRO A 22 17.61 18.76 24.48
CA PRO A 22 18.56 17.66 24.55
C PRO A 22 17.84 16.30 24.52
N LYS A 23 18.51 15.34 23.89
CA LYS A 23 18.05 13.95 23.73
C LYS A 23 19.01 13.03 24.44
N ILE A 24 18.48 11.99 25.07
CA ILE A 24 19.25 10.98 25.81
C ILE A 24 19.09 9.60 25.19
N SER A 25 20.18 8.83 25.18
CA SER A 25 20.20 7.44 24.77
C SER A 25 21.05 6.60 25.73
N ALA A 26 20.66 5.33 25.92
CA ALA A 26 21.45 4.36 26.67
C ALA A 26 22.40 3.57 25.76
N ASP A 27 22.10 3.49 24.47
CA ASP A 27 22.81 2.63 23.50
C ASP A 27 23.31 3.40 22.26
N GLY A 28 23.13 4.72 22.21
CA GLY A 28 23.51 5.58 21.09
C GLY A 28 22.62 5.45 19.85
N SER A 29 21.64 4.55 19.86
CA SER A 29 20.76 4.25 18.71
C SER A 29 19.30 4.63 18.96
N ARG A 30 18.80 4.44 20.17
CA ARG A 30 17.43 4.79 20.58
C ARG A 30 17.44 6.06 21.40
N TRP A 31 16.93 7.13 20.80
CA TRP A 31 16.95 8.47 21.39
C TRP A 31 15.56 8.86 21.89
N LYS A 32 15.48 9.38 23.12
CA LYS A 32 14.30 10.07 23.65
C LYS A 32 14.64 11.52 23.97
N SER A 33 13.68 12.42 23.85
CA SER A 33 13.82 13.77 24.41
C SER A 33 13.95 13.68 25.93
N MET A 34 14.81 14.51 26.51
CA MET A 34 14.91 14.64 27.97
C MET A 34 13.63 15.25 28.56
N ASP A 35 13.37 14.96 29.82
CA ASP A 35 12.18 15.46 30.52
C ASP A 35 12.29 16.98 30.76
N ALA A 36 11.16 17.69 30.71
CA ALA A 36 11.10 19.13 31.01
C ALA A 36 11.61 19.46 32.42
N SER A 37 11.42 18.56 33.38
CA SER A 37 11.91 18.73 34.75
C SER A 37 13.45 18.65 34.88
N ASP A 38 14.12 18.06 33.89
CA ASP A 38 15.57 17.85 33.88
C ASP A 38 16.34 18.91 33.09
N VAL A 39 15.65 19.84 32.40
CA VAL A 39 16.26 20.86 31.55
C VAL A 39 15.70 22.23 31.89
N GLN A 40 16.58 23.18 32.21
CA GLN A 40 16.23 24.58 32.47
C GLN A 40 16.97 25.47 31.47
N TRP A 41 16.25 26.39 30.84
CA TRP A 41 16.83 27.37 29.92
C TRP A 41 16.49 28.78 30.40
N ASP A 42 17.52 29.60 30.58
CA ASP A 42 17.42 31.03 30.83
C ASP A 42 17.87 31.78 29.57
N GLU A 43 16.92 32.35 28.82
CA GLU A 43 17.18 33.10 27.61
C GLU A 43 17.91 34.43 27.87
N ASP A 44 17.61 35.08 28.99
CA ASP A 44 18.15 36.40 29.35
C ASP A 44 19.59 36.28 29.86
N ALA A 45 19.88 35.24 30.63
CA ALA A 45 21.23 34.92 31.09
C ALA A 45 22.08 34.18 30.05
N GLY A 46 21.47 33.70 28.95
CA GLY A 46 22.17 32.92 27.92
C GLY A 46 22.74 31.59 28.46
N THR A 47 22.03 30.93 29.38
CA THR A 47 22.49 29.66 29.97
C THR A 47 21.46 28.54 29.84
N ALA A 48 21.92 27.30 29.68
CA ALA A 48 21.08 26.11 29.74
C ALA A 48 21.65 25.10 30.74
N ARG A 49 20.83 24.67 31.70
CA ARG A 49 21.20 23.70 32.73
C ARG A 49 20.50 22.37 32.48
N ILE A 50 21.27 21.30 32.43
CA ILE A 50 20.81 19.93 32.18
C ILE A 50 21.15 19.06 33.41
N ARG A 51 20.14 18.44 34.00
CA ARG A 51 20.29 17.46 35.08
C ARG A 51 20.25 16.05 34.50
N LEU A 52 21.20 15.22 34.92
CA LEU A 52 21.37 13.86 34.46
C LEU A 52 21.47 12.92 35.65
N LEU A 53 20.71 11.84 35.61
CA LEU A 53 20.89 10.70 36.48
C LEU A 53 21.80 9.69 35.76
N LEU A 54 23.01 9.50 36.26
CA LEU A 54 23.99 8.58 35.68
C LEU A 54 23.82 7.19 36.32
N PRO A 55 23.21 6.22 35.64
CA PRO A 55 23.25 4.82 36.06
C PRO A 55 24.65 4.23 35.85
N SER A 56 24.91 3.03 36.36
CA SER A 56 26.11 2.26 36.00
C SER A 56 26.14 2.00 34.49
N GLY A 57 27.24 2.38 33.81
CA GLY A 57 27.41 2.22 32.36
C GLY A 57 27.56 3.54 31.60
N GLN A 58 27.37 3.52 30.29
CA GLN A 58 27.47 4.69 29.42
C GLN A 58 26.09 5.32 29.14
N ARG A 59 26.04 6.64 29.05
CA ARG A 59 24.87 7.43 28.64
C ARG A 59 25.29 8.42 27.56
N PHE A 60 24.48 8.54 26.51
CA PHE A 60 24.67 9.53 25.46
C PHE A 60 23.68 10.67 25.66
N VAL A 61 24.17 11.90 25.55
CA VAL A 61 23.35 13.12 25.52
C VAL A 61 23.75 13.89 24.27
N SER A 62 22.77 14.27 23.45
CA SER A 62 23.02 14.99 22.20
C SER A 62 21.90 15.97 21.88
N ALA A 63 22.23 17.06 21.18
CA ALA A 63 21.27 17.99 20.63
C ALA A 63 20.37 17.32 19.57
N GLN A 64 20.97 16.46 18.73
CA GLN A 64 20.27 15.68 17.70
C GLN A 64 20.79 14.23 17.67
N PRO A 65 19.96 13.24 17.27
CA PRO A 65 20.40 11.85 17.18
C PRO A 65 21.65 11.69 16.29
N LEU A 66 22.63 10.92 16.77
CA LEU A 66 23.81 10.55 15.96
C LEU A 66 23.41 9.49 14.93
N MET A 67 23.03 9.94 13.73
CA MET A 67 22.70 9.06 12.59
C MET A 67 23.96 8.78 11.77
N THR A 68 24.80 7.87 12.28
CA THR A 68 26.08 7.45 11.67
C THR A 68 25.87 6.47 10.50
N GLU A 69 26.94 5.89 9.97
CA GLU A 69 26.90 4.86 8.92
C GLU A 69 26.04 3.65 9.34
N GLN A 70 25.97 3.36 10.64
CA GLN A 70 25.09 2.34 11.18
C GLN A 70 23.62 2.63 10.86
N TRP A 71 23.18 3.89 10.94
CA TRP A 71 21.81 4.27 10.58
C TRP A 71 21.53 4.00 9.10
N GLN A 72 22.49 4.30 8.21
CA GLN A 72 22.34 4.01 6.78
C GLN A 72 22.24 2.51 6.48
N SER A 73 23.05 1.70 7.17
CA SER A 73 23.03 0.24 7.02
C SER A 73 21.67 -0.42 7.33
N GLN A 74 20.81 0.26 8.10
CA GLN A 74 19.48 -0.25 8.46
C GLN A 74 18.46 -0.15 7.33
N TRP A 75 18.58 0.85 6.45
CA TRP A 75 17.56 1.12 5.43
C TRP A 75 18.06 0.97 4.00
N LEU A 76 19.36 1.17 3.76
CA LEU A 76 19.92 1.08 2.43
C LEU A 76 19.68 -0.28 1.75
N PRO A 77 19.80 -1.44 2.43
CA PRO A 77 19.48 -2.74 1.83
C PRO A 77 18.01 -2.83 1.36
N THR A 78 17.09 -2.13 2.01
CA THR A 78 15.68 -2.08 1.59
C THR A 78 15.54 -1.26 0.31
N LEU A 79 16.20 -0.11 0.20
CA LEU A 79 16.20 0.68 -1.03
C LEU A 79 16.76 -0.13 -2.20
N LEU A 80 17.92 -0.78 -2.03
CA LEU A 80 18.55 -1.57 -3.09
C LEU A 80 17.69 -2.76 -3.55
N ARG A 81 16.90 -3.36 -2.64
CA ARG A 81 15.93 -4.41 -3.01
C ARG A 81 14.73 -3.85 -3.77
N GLU A 82 14.23 -2.67 -3.40
CA GLU A 82 13.07 -2.03 -4.05
C GLU A 82 13.44 -1.34 -5.37
N TRP A 83 14.72 -1.04 -5.61
CA TRP A 83 15.23 -0.47 -6.86
C TRP A 83 16.25 -1.39 -7.55
N PRO A 84 15.80 -2.50 -8.20
CA PRO A 84 16.69 -3.39 -8.92
C PRO A 84 17.50 -2.64 -10.00
N GLY A 85 18.83 -2.80 -9.95
CA GLY A 85 19.79 -2.09 -10.81
C GLY A 85 20.51 -0.95 -10.10
N MET A 86 20.00 -0.47 -8.96
CA MET A 86 20.71 0.51 -8.15
C MET A 86 21.90 -0.15 -7.43
N VAL A 87 23.09 0.44 -7.56
CA VAL A 87 24.32 -0.04 -6.94
C VAL A 87 24.84 0.96 -5.93
N SER A 88 25.49 0.47 -4.88
CA SER A 88 26.15 1.27 -3.85
C SER A 88 27.66 1.08 -4.00
N GLU A 89 28.42 2.17 -4.09
CA GLU A 89 29.87 2.11 -4.24
C GLU A 89 30.57 3.27 -3.51
N PRO A 90 31.80 3.05 -3.01
CA PRO A 90 32.61 4.12 -2.45
C PRO A 90 33.11 5.03 -3.58
N ILE A 91 32.97 6.34 -3.39
CA ILE A 91 33.40 7.37 -4.36
C ILE A 91 34.64 8.14 -3.89
N GLY A 92 35.03 7.97 -2.63
CA GLY A 92 36.19 8.62 -2.04
C GLY A 92 36.26 8.35 -0.55
N TYR A 93 37.18 9.04 0.11
CA TYR A 93 37.39 8.96 1.55
C TYR A 93 37.41 10.35 2.17
N SER A 94 36.83 10.49 3.36
CA SER A 94 36.89 11.71 4.17
C SER A 94 38.29 11.95 4.76
N VAL A 95 38.44 13.04 5.51
CA VAL A 95 39.69 13.40 6.21
C VAL A 95 40.17 12.28 7.14
N ASP A 96 39.26 11.67 7.91
CA ASP A 96 39.55 10.54 8.81
C ASP A 96 39.52 9.18 8.10
N ARG A 97 39.58 9.18 6.76
CA ARG A 97 39.62 7.97 5.92
C ARG A 97 38.36 7.10 6.02
N ARG A 98 37.20 7.69 6.32
CA ARG A 98 35.90 6.99 6.23
C ARG A 98 35.41 7.00 4.80
N GLU A 99 34.77 5.92 4.37
CA GLU A 99 34.21 5.82 3.03
C GLU A 99 33.07 6.82 2.82
N ILE A 100 33.12 7.52 1.69
CA ILE A 100 32.02 8.32 1.19
C ILE A 100 31.33 7.48 0.13
N THR A 101 30.10 7.08 0.41
CA THR A 101 29.35 6.15 -0.44
C THR A 101 28.33 6.90 -1.28
N ALA A 102 28.28 6.57 -2.57
CA ALA A 102 27.20 7.01 -3.44
C ALA A 102 26.40 5.83 -3.98
N LEU A 103 25.15 6.10 -4.32
CA LEU A 103 24.24 5.16 -4.96
C LEU A 103 23.99 5.58 -6.40
N PHE A 104 23.96 4.62 -7.30
CA PHE A 104 23.77 4.86 -8.73
C PHE A 104 22.65 4.01 -9.28
N SER A 105 21.61 4.62 -9.86
CA SER A 105 20.52 3.87 -10.50
C SER A 105 20.85 3.45 -11.93
N ASN A 106 21.45 4.35 -12.72
CA ASN A 106 21.87 4.13 -14.10
C ASN A 106 22.97 5.15 -14.50
N PRO A 107 24.26 4.85 -14.23
CA PRO A 107 25.37 5.74 -14.57
C PRO A 107 25.51 6.03 -16.07
N ARG A 108 24.87 5.24 -16.95
CA ARG A 108 24.95 5.39 -18.41
C ARG A 108 23.77 6.16 -19.00
N ALA A 109 22.80 6.55 -18.17
CA ALA A 109 21.67 7.34 -18.62
C ALA A 109 22.15 8.67 -19.20
N ARG A 110 21.45 9.16 -20.23
CA ARG A 110 21.77 10.44 -20.86
C ARG A 110 21.58 11.61 -19.89
N LYS A 111 20.59 11.55 -19.01
CA LYS A 111 20.33 12.60 -18.02
C LYS A 111 20.70 12.10 -16.64
N GLN A 112 21.40 12.92 -15.86
CA GLN A 112 21.81 12.59 -14.50
C GLN A 112 21.18 13.56 -13.50
N ILE A 113 20.72 13.02 -12.37
CA ILE A 113 20.15 13.77 -11.24
C ILE A 113 21.02 13.51 -10.01
N LEU A 114 21.47 14.56 -9.36
CA LEU A 114 22.30 14.49 -8.16
C LEU A 114 21.47 14.77 -6.90
N LEU A 115 21.50 13.86 -5.94
CA LEU A 115 20.87 14.03 -4.62
C LEU A 115 21.95 14.02 -3.53
N LEU A 116 22.03 15.10 -2.75
CA LEU A 116 23.00 15.28 -1.67
C LEU A 116 22.30 15.32 -0.33
N GLY A 117 22.95 14.85 0.71
CA GLY A 117 22.46 15.00 2.08
C GLY A 117 23.57 14.93 3.10
N ARG A 118 23.28 15.44 4.30
CA ARG A 118 24.14 15.32 5.48
C ARG A 118 25.50 16.00 5.28
N ALA A 119 25.49 17.24 4.81
CA ALA A 119 26.66 18.11 4.82
C ALA A 119 26.98 18.56 6.25
N HIS A 120 25.94 18.82 7.05
CA HIS A 120 26.07 19.12 8.48
C HIS A 120 25.57 17.95 9.34
N PRO A 121 26.31 17.55 10.38
CA PRO A 121 25.92 16.45 11.24
C PRO A 121 24.51 16.51 11.90
N PRO A 122 23.97 17.68 12.30
CA PRO A 122 22.67 17.74 12.97
C PRO A 122 21.46 17.64 12.03
N GLU A 123 21.67 17.48 10.72
CA GLU A 123 20.63 17.43 9.68
C GLU A 123 19.86 16.11 9.69
N THR A 124 19.21 15.81 10.82
CA THR A 124 18.57 14.52 11.05
C THR A 124 17.20 14.43 10.38
N THR A 125 16.42 15.52 10.36
CA THR A 125 15.13 15.54 9.66
C THR A 125 15.31 15.53 8.14
N GLY A 126 16.32 16.24 7.63
CA GLY A 126 16.72 16.23 6.22
C GLY A 126 17.19 14.84 5.75
N ALA A 127 17.98 14.13 6.57
CA ALA A 127 18.35 12.74 6.28
C ALA A 127 17.15 11.78 6.24
N VAL A 128 16.21 11.91 7.18
CA VAL A 128 14.97 11.11 7.14
C VAL A 128 14.14 11.49 5.92
N ALA A 129 14.07 12.77 5.57
CA ALA A 129 13.35 13.23 4.39
C ALA A 129 13.92 12.61 3.11
N MET A 130 15.25 12.66 2.92
CA MET A 130 15.95 12.02 1.82
C MET A 130 15.70 10.50 1.77
N GLN A 131 15.76 9.81 2.92
CA GLN A 131 15.47 8.38 3.01
C GLN A 131 14.05 8.07 2.49
N GLN A 132 13.04 8.80 2.96
CA GLN A 132 11.65 8.57 2.57
C GLN A 132 11.39 8.94 1.11
N PHE A 133 12.06 10.00 0.62
CA PHE A 133 12.04 10.41 -0.78
C PHE A 133 12.55 9.29 -1.70
N LEU A 134 13.74 8.73 -1.39
CA LEU A 134 14.34 7.65 -2.18
C LEU A 134 13.51 6.36 -2.15
N LEU A 135 13.01 5.98 -0.98
CA LEU A 135 12.14 4.80 -0.84
C LEU A 135 10.84 4.96 -1.63
N GLU A 136 10.31 6.17 -1.74
CA GLU A 136 9.13 6.43 -2.55
C GLU A 136 9.44 6.48 -4.05
N LEU A 137 10.57 7.07 -4.47
CA LEU A 137 11.02 6.98 -5.87
C LEU A 137 11.20 5.53 -6.33
N ALA A 138 11.76 4.66 -5.48
CA ALA A 138 11.86 3.23 -5.77
C ALA A 138 10.48 2.60 -6.00
N LYS A 139 9.48 2.95 -5.19
CA LYS A 139 8.10 2.51 -5.38
C LYS A 139 7.49 3.08 -6.65
N VAL A 140 7.66 4.38 -6.93
CA VAL A 140 7.16 5.01 -8.16
C VAL A 140 7.73 4.28 -9.37
N ARG A 141 9.05 4.10 -9.43
CA ARG A 141 9.71 3.33 -10.48
C ARG A 141 9.12 1.94 -10.62
N ARG A 142 9.05 1.18 -9.52
CA ARG A 142 8.51 -0.18 -9.53
C ARG A 142 7.10 -0.20 -10.09
N ASN A 143 6.25 0.71 -9.62
CA ASN A 143 4.86 0.80 -10.05
C ASN A 143 4.74 1.20 -11.53
N THR A 144 5.53 2.16 -12.00
CA THR A 144 5.50 2.62 -13.39
C THR A 144 6.13 1.63 -14.36
N CYS A 145 7.22 0.96 -13.96
CA CYS A 145 7.89 -0.04 -14.79
C CYS A 145 7.16 -1.38 -14.85
N VAL A 146 6.34 -1.70 -13.86
CA VAL A 146 5.38 -2.81 -13.94
C VAL A 146 4.30 -2.53 -15.00
N ILE A 147 4.00 -1.28 -15.35
CA ILE A 147 3.04 -0.98 -16.45
C ILE A 147 3.65 -1.27 -17.84
N GLY A 148 4.98 -1.15 -17.97
CA GLY A 148 5.75 -1.49 -19.17
C GLY A 148 6.88 -0.51 -19.47
N SER A 149 7.86 -0.91 -20.26
CA SER A 149 9.04 -0.09 -20.62
C SER A 149 8.68 1.23 -21.29
N ASP A 150 7.63 1.25 -22.11
CA ASP A 150 7.16 2.46 -22.80
C ASP A 150 6.31 3.39 -21.93
N HIS A 151 6.02 3.01 -20.68
CA HIS A 151 5.28 3.89 -19.77
C HIS A 151 6.12 5.16 -19.51
N PRO A 152 5.55 6.38 -19.57
CA PRO A 152 6.33 7.62 -19.42
C PRO A 152 7.18 7.63 -18.15
N GLY A 153 6.65 7.12 -17.04
CA GLY A 153 7.39 6.98 -15.78
C GLY A 153 8.51 5.94 -15.83
N CYS A 154 8.32 4.81 -16.52
CA CYS A 154 9.42 3.84 -16.63
C CYS A 154 10.51 4.34 -17.56
N LYS A 155 10.11 4.95 -18.69
CA LYS A 155 11.01 5.63 -19.62
C LYS A 155 11.79 6.73 -18.92
N PHE A 156 11.15 7.51 -18.05
CA PHE A 156 11.85 8.49 -17.20
C PHE A 156 13.00 7.83 -16.41
N PHE A 157 12.76 6.71 -15.72
CA PHE A 157 13.81 6.01 -14.96
C PHE A 157 14.83 5.26 -15.82
N ALA A 158 14.56 5.06 -17.12
CA ALA A 158 15.55 4.57 -18.08
C ALA A 158 16.43 5.72 -18.59
N ASP A 159 15.81 6.85 -18.95
CA ASP A 159 16.43 8.06 -19.50
C ASP A 159 17.21 8.86 -18.44
N HIS A 160 16.87 8.71 -17.16
CA HIS A 160 17.47 9.44 -16.03
C HIS A 160 18.19 8.51 -15.04
N GLY A 161 19.48 8.77 -14.84
CA GLY A 161 20.32 8.21 -13.80
C GLY A 161 20.28 9.07 -12.54
N PHE A 162 20.27 8.42 -11.38
CA PHE A 162 20.37 9.08 -10.08
C PHE A 162 21.74 8.76 -9.49
N MET A 163 22.49 9.81 -9.13
CA MET A 163 23.66 9.74 -8.28
C MET A 163 23.28 10.31 -6.91
N VAL A 164 23.39 9.50 -5.85
CA VAL A 164 22.87 9.84 -4.52
C VAL A 164 23.96 9.72 -3.49
N VAL A 165 24.27 10.79 -2.76
CA VAL A 165 25.26 10.80 -1.67
C VAL A 165 24.53 11.05 -0.35
N PRO A 166 24.11 9.99 0.38
CA PRO A 166 23.29 10.13 1.58
C PRO A 166 24.07 10.56 2.83
N MET A 167 25.40 10.40 2.84
CA MET A 167 26.31 10.95 3.86
C MET A 167 27.44 11.70 3.18
N LEU A 168 27.36 13.03 3.12
CA LEU A 168 28.52 13.81 2.64
C LEU A 168 29.61 13.94 3.72
N ASN A 169 29.21 14.11 4.99
CA ASN A 169 30.13 14.37 6.11
C ASN A 169 30.17 13.22 7.13
N PRO A 170 30.71 12.03 6.80
CA PRO A 170 30.75 10.90 7.73
C PRO A 170 31.58 11.21 8.99
N ASP A 171 32.65 12.00 8.85
CA ASP A 171 33.55 12.38 9.94
C ASP A 171 32.86 13.25 10.99
N GLY A 172 32.28 14.37 10.56
CA GLY A 172 31.58 15.28 11.46
C GLY A 172 30.41 14.58 12.15
N VAL A 173 29.73 13.66 11.45
CA VAL A 173 28.65 12.85 12.03
C VAL A 173 29.16 11.89 13.09
N ALA A 174 30.24 11.17 12.82
CA ALA A 174 30.80 10.21 13.77
C ALA A 174 31.30 10.87 15.06
N HIS A 175 31.88 12.07 14.95
CA HIS A 175 32.37 12.83 16.10
C HIS A 175 31.32 13.72 16.76
N GLY A 176 30.12 13.80 16.19
CA GLY A 176 29.05 14.66 16.72
C GLY A 176 29.37 16.16 16.61
N HIS A 177 30.10 16.56 15.57
CA HIS A 177 30.35 17.96 15.26
C HIS A 177 29.05 18.69 14.95
N TRP A 178 29.08 20.03 14.99
CA TRP A 178 27.91 20.82 14.66
C TRP A 178 27.84 21.18 13.17
N ARG A 179 28.93 21.76 12.64
CA ARG A 179 28.93 22.38 11.30
C ARG A 179 30.07 21.90 10.40
N HIS A 180 31.05 21.21 10.95
CA HIS A 180 32.32 20.97 10.28
C HIS A 180 32.64 19.49 10.15
N ASN A 181 33.47 19.13 9.17
CA ASN A 181 34.16 17.84 9.12
C ASN A 181 35.29 17.77 10.17
N SER A 182 36.13 16.73 10.13
CA SER A 182 37.27 16.59 11.05
C SER A 182 38.39 17.61 10.86
N ALA A 183 38.47 18.27 9.70
CA ALA A 183 39.40 19.37 9.45
C ALA A 183 38.89 20.74 9.93
N GLY A 184 37.69 20.81 10.51
CA GLY A 184 37.09 22.08 10.92
C GLY A 184 36.48 22.90 9.76
N ALA A 185 36.33 22.32 8.57
CA ALA A 185 35.76 22.97 7.40
C ALA A 185 34.23 22.76 7.30
N ASP A 186 33.49 23.81 6.94
CA ASP A 186 32.06 23.73 6.60
C ASP A 186 31.92 23.24 5.15
N LEU A 187 31.52 21.98 4.96
CA LEU A 187 31.40 21.41 3.62
C LEU A 187 30.37 22.13 2.73
N ASN A 188 29.37 22.80 3.32
CA ASN A 188 28.41 23.63 2.58
C ASN A 188 28.96 25.02 2.25
N ARG A 189 30.27 25.22 2.33
CA ARG A 189 31.00 26.41 1.86
C ARG A 189 32.15 26.08 0.91
N ASP A 190 32.36 24.80 0.63
CA ASP A 190 33.52 24.31 -0.11
C ASP A 190 33.21 23.95 -1.58
N TRP A 191 31.94 24.04 -2.00
CA TRP A 191 31.57 23.77 -3.40
C TRP A 191 32.18 24.83 -4.33
N GLY A 192 32.95 24.38 -5.33
CA GLY A 192 33.67 25.22 -6.29
C GLY A 192 35.18 25.23 -6.05
N GLU A 193 35.62 25.43 -4.80
CA GLU A 193 37.04 25.34 -4.42
C GLU A 193 37.48 23.88 -4.22
N PHE A 194 36.57 23.05 -3.71
CA PHE A 194 36.78 21.63 -3.43
C PHE A 194 37.98 21.36 -2.53
N ALA A 195 38.31 22.27 -1.60
CA ALA A 195 39.48 22.13 -0.75
C ALA A 195 39.39 20.90 0.16
N GLN A 196 38.18 20.43 0.45
CA GLN A 196 37.93 19.23 1.24
C GLN A 196 37.82 17.96 0.38
N PRO A 197 38.34 16.81 0.84
CA PRO A 197 38.26 15.56 0.09
C PRO A 197 36.82 15.10 -0.12
N GLU A 198 35.89 15.47 0.77
CA GLU A 198 34.50 15.03 0.72
C GLU A 198 33.72 15.59 -0.49
N THR A 199 33.75 16.91 -0.69
CA THR A 199 33.09 17.58 -1.83
C THR A 199 33.82 17.26 -3.14
N ARG A 200 35.15 17.15 -3.09
CA ARG A 200 35.98 16.77 -4.24
C ARG A 200 35.63 15.37 -4.75
N ALA A 201 35.46 14.40 -3.86
CA ALA A 201 35.07 13.04 -4.24
C ALA A 201 33.73 13.02 -5.00
N VAL A 202 32.76 13.83 -4.59
CA VAL A 202 31.48 13.96 -5.29
C VAL A 202 31.68 14.57 -6.69
N GLN A 203 32.44 15.66 -6.79
CA GLN A 203 32.67 16.33 -8.06
C GLN A 203 33.46 15.45 -9.05
N ASP A 204 34.53 14.79 -8.60
CA ASP A 204 35.35 13.90 -9.43
C ASP A 204 34.52 12.73 -9.97
N ARG A 205 33.70 12.13 -9.09
CA ARG A 205 32.82 11.03 -9.50
C ARG A 205 31.73 11.50 -10.45
N LEU A 206 31.14 12.66 -10.20
CA LEU A 206 30.14 13.24 -11.10
C LEU A 206 30.72 13.52 -12.48
N ASP A 207 31.90 14.15 -12.56
CA ASP A 207 32.58 14.42 -13.82
C ASP A 207 32.91 13.13 -14.58
N SER A 208 33.28 12.06 -13.88
CA SER A 208 33.46 10.73 -14.48
C SER A 208 32.16 10.09 -14.99
N THR A 209 31.02 10.45 -14.40
CA THR A 209 29.70 9.91 -14.76
C THR A 209 29.11 10.63 -15.98
N LEU A 210 29.37 11.94 -16.11
CA LEU A 210 28.79 12.75 -17.19
C LEU A 210 29.41 12.46 -18.56
N GLY A 211 30.71 12.14 -18.65
CA GLY A 211 31.34 11.74 -19.93
C GLY A 211 31.02 12.65 -21.12
N GLU A 212 31.00 12.11 -22.35
CA GLU A 212 30.62 12.86 -23.57
C GLU A 212 29.12 12.78 -23.91
N CYS A 213 28.41 11.78 -23.38
CA CYS A 213 27.04 11.45 -23.79
C CYS A 213 26.00 11.68 -22.70
N SER A 214 26.38 12.22 -21.54
CA SER A 214 25.46 12.46 -20.42
C SER A 214 25.55 13.88 -19.89
N GLU A 215 24.43 14.41 -19.43
CA GLU A 215 24.30 15.76 -18.88
C GLU A 215 23.65 15.73 -17.49
N LEU A 216 24.09 16.60 -16.60
CA LEU A 216 23.42 16.80 -15.31
C LEU A 216 22.21 17.69 -15.56
N VAL A 217 21.03 17.29 -15.08
CA VAL A 217 19.78 18.01 -15.33
C VAL A 217 19.12 18.56 -14.07
N TRP A 218 19.51 18.07 -12.88
CA TRP A 218 18.93 18.52 -11.62
C TRP A 218 19.83 18.21 -10.41
N VAL A 219 19.80 19.09 -9.41
CA VAL A 219 20.43 18.84 -8.10
C VAL A 219 19.45 19.14 -6.96
N LEU A 220 19.39 18.25 -5.98
CA LEU A 220 18.64 18.45 -4.73
C LEU A 220 19.53 18.17 -3.53
N ASP A 221 19.68 19.17 -2.65
CA ASP A 221 20.51 19.10 -1.46
C ASP A 221 19.63 19.13 -0.19
N PHE A 222 19.61 18.04 0.56
CA PHE A 222 18.72 17.84 1.71
C PHE A 222 19.37 18.32 3.01
N HIS A 223 18.73 19.28 3.67
CA HIS A 223 19.19 19.94 4.89
C HIS A 223 18.09 19.98 5.98
N SER A 224 18.41 20.57 7.13
CA SER A 224 17.48 20.74 8.25
C SER A 224 17.54 22.14 8.84
N THR A 225 16.37 22.69 9.16
CA THR A 225 16.26 24.08 9.62
C THR A 225 15.08 24.26 10.56
N LYS A 226 14.67 25.50 10.86
CA LYS A 226 13.54 25.78 11.78
C LYS A 226 12.16 25.78 11.13
N ARG A 227 12.10 25.75 9.80
CA ARG A 227 10.88 25.81 8.99
C ARG A 227 11.02 24.89 7.77
N ASN A 228 9.94 24.57 7.10
CA ASN A 228 10.01 23.84 5.83
C ASN A 228 10.20 24.85 4.71
N VAL A 229 11.29 24.77 3.95
CA VAL A 229 11.62 25.75 2.90
C VAL A 229 12.42 25.12 1.77
N PHE A 230 12.14 25.58 0.54
CA PHE A 230 12.98 25.34 -0.62
C PHE A 230 13.75 26.62 -0.97
N PHE A 231 15.08 26.57 -0.95
CA PHE A 231 15.88 27.64 -1.54
C PHE A 231 16.15 27.34 -3.00
N THR A 232 15.70 28.23 -3.87
CA THR A 232 15.79 28.11 -5.33
C THR A 232 16.57 29.29 -5.92
N GLN A 233 16.80 29.27 -7.22
CA GLN A 233 17.18 30.46 -7.99
C GLN A 233 15.96 31.36 -8.21
N THR A 234 16.19 32.59 -8.66
CA THR A 234 15.13 33.56 -8.99
C THR A 234 14.51 33.25 -10.36
N GLU A 235 13.30 33.76 -10.63
CA GLU A 235 12.68 33.58 -11.96
C GLU A 235 13.52 34.20 -13.10
N GLU A 236 14.23 35.31 -12.81
CA GLU A 236 15.12 35.97 -13.77
C GLU A 236 16.30 35.07 -14.16
N ASP A 237 16.75 34.19 -13.26
CA ASP A 237 17.85 33.26 -13.51
C ASP A 237 17.50 32.18 -14.55
N PHE A 238 16.20 31.88 -14.76
CA PHE A 238 15.73 30.88 -15.74
C PHE A 238 15.18 31.47 -17.03
N ALA A 239 14.99 32.80 -17.11
CA ALA A 239 14.37 33.46 -18.26
C ALA A 239 15.15 33.21 -19.58
N PRO A 240 14.46 32.92 -20.70
CA PRO A 240 13.01 32.95 -20.91
C PRO A 240 12.28 31.62 -20.58
N GLN A 241 12.95 30.62 -19.99
CA GLN A 241 12.33 29.35 -19.64
C GLN A 241 11.59 29.46 -18.29
N PRO A 242 10.43 28.79 -18.12
CA PRO A 242 9.69 28.82 -16.87
C PRO A 242 10.47 28.13 -15.75
N ASP A 243 10.38 28.67 -14.52
CA ASP A 243 10.99 28.06 -13.34
C ASP A 243 10.45 26.64 -13.14
N PRO A 244 11.29 25.61 -13.29
CA PRO A 244 10.82 24.23 -13.19
C PRO A 244 10.47 23.82 -11.75
N MET A 245 10.83 24.64 -10.74
CA MET A 245 10.40 24.44 -9.35
C MET A 245 8.95 24.79 -9.11
N ALA A 246 8.45 25.90 -9.68
CA ALA A 246 7.06 26.31 -9.57
C ALA A 246 6.12 25.18 -10.02
N ARG A 247 6.43 24.57 -11.18
CA ARG A 247 5.68 23.42 -11.70
C ARG A 247 5.68 22.23 -10.75
N TRP A 248 6.82 21.90 -10.15
CA TRP A 248 6.92 20.76 -9.24
C TRP A 248 6.11 20.95 -7.96
N THR A 249 6.15 22.16 -7.37
CA THR A 249 5.40 22.47 -6.15
C THR A 249 3.90 22.61 -6.39
N ASP A 250 3.49 23.12 -7.54
CA ASP A 250 2.07 23.22 -7.92
C ASP A 250 1.45 21.83 -8.07
N ILE A 251 2.14 20.91 -8.77
CA ILE A 251 1.71 19.51 -8.91
C ILE A 251 1.63 18.83 -7.53
N ALA A 252 2.59 19.09 -6.64
CA ALA A 252 2.58 18.55 -5.28
C ALA A 252 1.38 19.03 -4.46
N ALA A 253 1.06 20.34 -4.52
CA ALA A 253 -0.08 20.92 -3.83
C ALA A 253 -1.42 20.38 -4.36
N GLU A 254 -1.54 20.25 -5.68
CA GLU A 254 -2.74 19.73 -6.33
C GLU A 254 -3.02 18.28 -5.94
N ILE A 255 -2.00 17.42 -5.99
CA ILE A 255 -2.12 15.99 -5.64
C ILE A 255 -2.47 15.81 -4.17
N ALA A 256 -1.81 16.56 -3.27
CA ALA A 256 -2.13 16.50 -1.86
C ALA A 256 -3.58 16.92 -1.58
N GLY A 257 -4.07 17.97 -2.26
CA GLY A 257 -5.46 18.43 -2.18
C GLY A 257 -6.44 17.36 -2.67
N ARG A 258 -6.18 16.70 -3.81
CA ARG A 258 -7.02 15.62 -4.35
C ARG A 258 -7.13 14.41 -3.42
N HIS A 259 -6.07 14.12 -2.66
CA HIS A 259 -6.00 12.94 -1.79
C HIS A 259 -6.26 13.22 -0.29
N GLY A 260 -6.61 14.47 0.07
CA GLY A 260 -6.83 14.85 1.46
C GLY A 260 -5.58 14.69 2.34
N ILE A 261 -4.39 14.77 1.74
CA ILE A 261 -3.12 14.69 2.46
C ILE A 261 -2.82 16.09 3.00
N ALA A 262 -2.76 16.24 4.32
CA ALA A 262 -2.27 17.45 4.94
C ALA A 262 -0.75 17.55 4.71
N LEU A 263 -0.32 18.29 3.69
CA LEU A 263 1.08 18.65 3.51
C LEU A 263 1.44 19.77 4.49
N ALA A 264 2.60 19.65 5.14
CA ALA A 264 3.17 20.80 5.81
C ALA A 264 3.51 21.86 4.76
N HIS A 265 3.25 23.14 5.07
CA HIS A 265 3.56 24.23 4.16
C HIS A 265 5.08 24.33 3.98
N TYR A 266 5.56 24.29 2.73
CA TYR A 266 6.94 24.59 2.36
C TYR A 266 6.98 25.99 1.74
N ASP A 267 7.74 26.89 2.34
CA ASP A 267 7.98 28.21 1.77
C ASP A 267 8.90 28.08 0.54
N MET A 268 8.60 28.80 -0.54
CA MET A 268 9.56 29.04 -1.61
C MET A 268 10.36 30.30 -1.26
N ASP A 269 11.69 30.20 -1.20
CA ASP A 269 12.60 31.32 -0.93
C ASP A 269 13.62 31.44 -2.08
N PRO A 270 13.20 32.04 -3.21
CA PRO A 270 14.08 32.32 -4.34
C PRO A 270 15.17 33.31 -3.94
N ARG A 271 16.43 33.00 -4.27
CA ARG A 271 17.58 33.87 -3.95
C ARG A 271 18.53 33.98 -5.12
N GLU A 272 18.98 35.21 -5.36
CA GLU A 272 20.05 35.51 -6.31
C GLU A 272 21.27 34.61 -6.10
N VAL A 273 21.87 34.22 -7.21
CA VAL A 273 23.08 33.40 -7.23
C VAL A 273 24.25 34.22 -6.67
N SER A 274 24.78 33.80 -5.52
CA SER A 274 25.88 34.51 -4.83
C SER A 274 27.24 33.83 -5.02
N GLU A 275 28.30 34.49 -4.55
CA GLU A 275 29.66 33.93 -4.50
C GLU A 275 29.88 32.91 -3.37
N LEU A 276 28.86 32.58 -2.58
CA LEU A 276 28.97 31.53 -1.56
C LEU A 276 29.12 30.16 -2.22
N GLY A 277 30.10 29.37 -1.76
CA GLY A 277 30.37 28.00 -2.20
C GLY A 277 29.35 26.95 -1.72
N THR A 278 28.07 27.17 -2.00
CA THR A 278 26.98 26.19 -1.75
C THR A 278 26.75 25.32 -2.97
N ALA A 279 26.21 24.10 -2.79
CA ALA A 279 25.84 23.23 -3.91
C ALA A 279 24.84 23.93 -4.85
N LYS A 280 23.87 24.66 -4.27
CA LYS A 280 22.89 25.48 -4.99
C LYS A 280 23.55 26.41 -6.01
N ASN A 281 24.54 27.19 -5.56
CA ASN A 281 25.22 28.18 -6.39
C ASN A 281 26.20 27.53 -7.36
N HIS A 282 27.00 26.56 -6.91
CA HIS A 282 28.02 25.90 -7.73
C HIS A 282 27.42 25.20 -8.94
N PHE A 283 26.44 24.32 -8.73
CA PHE A 283 25.86 23.53 -9.82
C PHE A 283 25.05 24.40 -10.79
N PHE A 284 24.40 25.45 -10.30
CA PHE A 284 23.75 26.43 -11.17
C PHE A 284 24.77 27.19 -12.02
N LYS A 285 25.83 27.77 -11.41
CA LYS A 285 26.88 28.51 -12.14
C LYS A 285 27.60 27.66 -13.17
N ARG A 286 27.86 26.39 -12.86
CA ARG A 286 28.64 25.49 -13.73
C ARG A 286 27.82 24.86 -14.85
N TYR A 287 26.58 24.45 -14.57
CA TYR A 287 25.78 23.65 -15.52
C TYR A 287 24.51 24.36 -16.02
N GLY A 288 24.11 25.49 -15.43
CA GLY A 288 22.91 26.23 -15.83
C GLY A 288 21.60 25.48 -15.55
N ILE A 289 21.59 24.63 -14.53
CA ILE A 289 20.47 23.73 -14.21
C ILE A 289 19.80 24.07 -12.88
N PRO A 290 18.54 23.63 -12.67
CA PRO A 290 17.91 23.72 -11.36
C PRO A 290 18.72 23.01 -10.27
N SER A 291 19.06 23.76 -9.24
CA SER A 291 19.82 23.28 -8.08
C SER A 291 19.17 23.83 -6.82
N VAL A 292 18.65 22.94 -5.97
CA VAL A 292 17.67 23.29 -4.94
C VAL A 292 18.14 22.81 -3.58
N THR A 293 18.02 23.66 -2.57
CA THR A 293 18.21 23.24 -1.17
C THR A 293 16.84 22.91 -0.56
N TYR A 294 16.62 21.65 -0.22
CA TYR A 294 15.42 21.14 0.46
C TYR A 294 15.68 21.17 1.97
N GLU A 295 15.10 22.11 2.71
CA GLU A 295 15.22 22.12 4.18
C GLU A 295 13.94 21.65 4.87
N THR A 296 14.06 20.62 5.71
CA THR A 296 12.97 20.15 6.58
C THR A 296 13.08 20.72 7.98
N SER A 297 11.96 21.12 8.58
CA SER A 297 11.94 21.63 9.94
C SER A 297 12.38 20.58 10.97
N ASP A 298 13.26 20.98 11.88
CA ASP A 298 13.75 20.19 13.02
C ASP A 298 12.65 19.89 14.06
N THR A 299 11.58 20.69 14.08
CA THR A 299 10.45 20.56 15.01
C THR A 299 9.24 19.85 14.40
N GLU A 300 9.37 19.42 13.14
CA GLU A 300 8.32 18.72 12.41
C GLU A 300 7.98 17.38 13.09
N SER A 301 6.71 16.98 13.02
CA SER A 301 6.29 15.71 13.62
C SER A 301 6.95 14.53 12.88
N ARG A 302 7.18 13.40 13.56
CA ARG A 302 7.71 12.20 12.91
C ARG A 302 6.81 11.67 11.79
N ALA A 303 5.51 11.95 11.84
CA ALA A 303 4.57 11.56 10.78
C ALA A 303 4.79 12.40 9.52
N ASP A 304 4.96 13.72 9.69
CA ASP A 304 5.04 14.68 8.59
C ASP A 304 6.42 14.68 7.91
N VAL A 305 7.51 14.51 8.69
CA VAL A 305 8.87 14.23 8.15
C VAL A 305 8.86 12.98 7.26
N GLY A 306 7.91 12.06 7.46
CA GLY A 306 7.73 10.88 6.65
C GLY A 306 6.79 11.03 5.45
N ALA A 307 5.77 11.87 5.55
CA ALA A 307 4.70 11.99 4.56
C ALA A 307 5.04 12.96 3.41
N ASN A 308 5.54 14.17 3.74
CA ASN A 308 5.81 15.21 2.74
C ASN A 308 6.83 14.76 1.67
N PRO A 309 7.99 14.16 2.03
CA PRO A 309 8.98 13.74 1.04
C PRO A 309 8.45 12.68 0.07
N ARG A 310 7.47 11.87 0.47
CA ARG A 310 6.83 10.88 -0.42
C ARG A 310 5.99 11.56 -1.50
N VAL A 311 5.27 12.62 -1.14
CA VAL A 311 4.49 13.38 -2.12
C VAL A 311 5.44 14.06 -3.11
N PHE A 312 6.45 14.78 -2.61
CA PHE A 312 7.44 15.43 -3.46
C PHE A 312 8.20 14.45 -4.37
N ALA A 313 8.51 13.24 -3.89
CA ALA A 313 9.12 12.20 -4.72
C ALA A 313 8.22 11.74 -5.87
N ARG A 314 6.93 11.56 -5.61
CA ARG A 314 5.95 11.17 -6.65
C ARG A 314 5.84 12.26 -7.71
N THR A 315 5.74 13.51 -7.29
CA THR A 315 5.51 14.64 -8.20
C THR A 315 6.77 15.07 -8.94
N LEU A 316 7.97 14.71 -8.46
CA LEU A 316 9.21 15.02 -9.17
C LEU A 316 9.26 14.33 -10.54
N VAL A 317 8.86 13.06 -10.59
CA VAL A 317 8.80 12.30 -11.85
C VAL A 317 7.81 12.96 -12.82
N GLU A 318 6.67 13.41 -12.32
CA GLU A 318 5.64 14.12 -13.10
C GLU A 318 6.11 15.47 -13.64
N ALA A 319 6.81 16.25 -12.83
CA ALA A 319 7.34 17.55 -13.22
C ALA A 319 8.40 17.44 -14.33
N LEU A 320 9.17 16.36 -14.33
CA LEU A 320 10.31 16.17 -15.25
C LEU A 320 9.95 15.39 -16.54
N VAL A 321 8.73 14.88 -16.68
CA VAL A 321 8.23 14.32 -17.96
C VAL A 321 7.72 15.49 -18.86
N PRO A 322 8.07 15.50 -20.17
CA PRO A 322 7.64 16.56 -21.09
C PRO A 322 6.12 16.77 -21.16
N GLU A 323 5.68 18.02 -21.41
CA GLU A 323 4.28 18.35 -21.64
C GLU A 323 3.75 17.76 -22.96
N GLY A 324 2.53 17.21 -22.93
CA GLY A 324 1.87 16.59 -24.11
C GLY A 324 1.94 15.06 -24.17
N VAL A 325 2.62 14.40 -23.22
CA VAL A 325 2.48 12.97 -22.94
C VAL A 325 1.45 12.84 -21.82
N ASP A 326 0.40 12.02 -21.97
CA ASP A 326 -0.67 11.83 -20.96
C ASP A 326 -0.06 11.71 -19.53
N GLN A 327 -0.16 12.79 -18.75
CA GLN A 327 0.71 13.06 -17.58
C GLN A 327 0.23 12.40 -16.30
N THR A 328 -0.70 11.47 -16.40
CA THR A 328 -1.20 10.70 -15.26
C THR A 328 -0.19 9.63 -14.85
N LEU A 329 0.95 10.01 -14.29
CA LEU A 329 1.73 9.08 -13.44
C LEU A 329 0.93 8.70 -12.18
N SER A 330 -0.15 9.44 -11.89
CA SER A 330 -1.24 9.10 -10.99
C SER A 330 -2.28 8.10 -11.54
N GLU A 331 -2.10 7.51 -12.73
CA GLU A 331 -3.04 6.49 -13.27
C GLU A 331 -2.84 5.09 -12.69
N VAL A 332 -2.66 5.03 -11.38
CA VAL A 332 -3.43 4.04 -10.63
C VAL A 332 -4.79 4.69 -10.33
N GLY A 333 -5.72 4.54 -11.26
CA GLY A 333 -7.11 4.99 -11.10
C GLY A 333 -7.62 5.92 -12.21
N GLN A 334 -7.84 5.39 -13.41
CA GLN A 334 -8.89 5.95 -14.26
C GLN A 334 -10.26 5.49 -13.73
N CYS A 335 -11.13 6.45 -13.40
CA CYS A 335 -12.51 6.16 -13.05
C CYS A 335 -13.23 5.62 -14.29
N SER A 336 -14.01 4.56 -14.12
CA SER A 336 -14.96 4.13 -15.14
C SER A 336 -15.97 5.27 -15.42
N ARG A 337 -16.60 5.26 -16.60
CA ARG A 337 -17.66 6.21 -17.03
C ARG A 337 -18.84 6.36 -16.05
N ASP A 338 -18.89 5.55 -14.99
CA ASP A 338 -19.91 5.55 -13.93
C ASP A 338 -19.49 6.21 -12.59
N ASN A 339 -18.37 6.95 -12.55
CA ASN A 339 -17.88 7.66 -11.35
C ASN A 339 -17.53 6.76 -10.15
N SER A 340 -17.26 5.47 -10.37
CA SER A 340 -16.72 4.60 -9.32
C SER A 340 -15.18 4.70 -9.22
N CYS A 341 -14.66 5.79 -8.64
CA CYS A 341 -13.22 5.95 -8.45
C CYS A 341 -12.68 4.93 -7.41
N ASN A 342 -11.64 4.18 -7.78
CA ASN A 342 -10.89 3.27 -6.92
C ASN A 342 -9.39 3.37 -7.32
N PRO A 343 -8.51 3.86 -6.43
CA PRO A 343 -7.12 4.20 -6.73
C PRO A 343 -6.16 3.00 -6.74
N TYR A 344 -6.68 1.77 -6.92
CA TYR A 344 -5.88 0.54 -6.91
C TYR A 344 -6.18 -0.39 -8.10
N TRP A 345 -7.02 0.03 -9.04
CA TRP A 345 -7.16 -0.70 -10.30
C TRP A 345 -5.82 -0.68 -11.02
N VAL A 346 -5.27 -1.87 -11.28
CA VAL A 346 -4.21 -2.00 -12.27
C VAL A 346 -4.77 -1.52 -13.59
N ASN A 347 -4.18 -0.47 -14.16
CA ASN A 347 -4.49 -0.06 -15.52
C ASN A 347 -3.90 -1.12 -16.47
N TRP A 348 -4.70 -2.13 -16.77
CA TRP A 348 -4.32 -3.16 -17.71
C TRP A 348 -4.27 -2.53 -19.10
N LYS A 349 -3.05 -2.22 -19.59
CA LYS A 349 -2.81 -1.82 -21.00
C LYS A 349 -3.49 -2.75 -22.03
N CYS A 350 -3.84 -3.98 -21.63
CA CYS A 350 -4.60 -4.96 -22.40
C CYS A 350 -5.76 -5.45 -21.55
N ALA A 351 -6.91 -4.76 -21.65
CA ALA A 351 -8.02 -4.94 -20.71
C ALA A 351 -9.18 -5.79 -21.26
N ASP A 352 -9.32 -5.87 -22.58
CA ASP A 352 -10.45 -6.54 -23.23
C ASP A 352 -10.11 -7.96 -23.73
N PRO A 353 -11.10 -8.85 -23.85
CA PRO A 353 -10.88 -10.23 -24.30
C PRO A 353 -10.22 -10.36 -25.69
N TYR A 354 -10.45 -9.41 -26.60
CA TYR A 354 -9.83 -9.41 -27.93
C TYR A 354 -8.33 -9.13 -27.82
N CYS A 355 -7.94 -8.11 -27.06
CA CYS A 355 -6.53 -7.81 -26.82
C CYS A 355 -5.78 -9.02 -26.23
N LEU A 356 -6.38 -9.72 -25.26
CA LEU A 356 -5.74 -10.90 -24.65
C LEU A 356 -5.61 -12.08 -25.63
N MET A 357 -6.56 -12.23 -26.56
CA MET A 357 -6.42 -13.16 -27.69
C MET A 357 -5.29 -12.75 -28.63
N VAL A 358 -5.13 -11.45 -28.93
CA VAL A 358 -4.01 -10.94 -29.74
C VAL A 358 -2.66 -11.27 -29.06
N GLN A 359 -2.55 -11.07 -27.74
CA GLN A 359 -1.36 -11.46 -26.98
C GLN A 359 -1.04 -12.96 -27.10
N ALA A 360 -2.06 -13.83 -27.03
CA ALA A 360 -1.90 -15.26 -27.26
C ALA A 360 -1.42 -15.59 -28.70
N ASN A 361 -1.83 -14.80 -29.69
CA ASN A 361 -1.32 -14.90 -31.06
C ASN A 361 0.13 -14.42 -31.17
N LYS A 362 0.51 -13.29 -30.55
CA LYS A 362 1.91 -12.82 -30.48
C LYS A 362 2.81 -13.89 -29.86
N ALA A 363 2.37 -14.50 -28.75
CA ALA A 363 3.14 -15.57 -28.09
C ALA A 363 3.28 -16.81 -28.97
N SER A 364 2.23 -17.16 -29.72
CA SER A 364 2.26 -18.26 -30.70
C SER A 364 3.28 -17.97 -31.80
N LEU A 365 3.29 -16.75 -32.37
CA LEU A 365 4.26 -16.33 -33.38
C LEU A 365 5.70 -16.40 -32.88
N VAL A 366 5.95 -15.86 -31.68
CA VAL A 366 7.27 -15.91 -31.03
C VAL A 366 7.73 -17.35 -30.84
N MET A 367 6.88 -18.23 -30.31
CA MET A 367 7.22 -19.63 -30.09
C MET A 367 7.49 -20.36 -31.41
N LEU A 368 6.63 -20.20 -32.43
CA LEU A 368 6.83 -20.83 -33.75
C LEU A 368 8.15 -20.38 -34.40
N THR A 369 8.48 -19.10 -34.27
CA THR A 369 9.74 -18.55 -34.79
C THR A 369 10.95 -19.14 -34.07
N ASP A 370 10.90 -19.17 -32.74
CA ASP A 370 12.02 -19.65 -31.93
C ASP A 370 12.20 -21.18 -31.99
N GLN A 371 11.15 -21.94 -32.30
CA GLN A 371 11.21 -23.39 -32.59
C GLN A 371 11.57 -23.70 -34.04
N GLY A 372 11.84 -22.69 -34.88
CA GLY A 372 12.18 -22.90 -36.29
C GLY A 372 11.02 -23.43 -37.15
N LEU A 373 9.78 -23.39 -36.63
CA LEU A 373 8.57 -23.80 -37.33
C LEU A 373 8.04 -22.71 -38.27
N MET A 374 8.55 -21.49 -38.16
CA MET A 374 8.25 -20.37 -39.05
C MET A 374 9.54 -19.71 -39.55
N LYS A 375 9.59 -19.42 -40.86
CA LYS A 375 10.74 -18.74 -41.47
C LYS A 375 10.83 -17.31 -40.92
N PRO A 376 12.03 -16.77 -40.62
CA PRO A 376 12.19 -15.43 -40.05
C PRO A 376 11.50 -14.32 -40.85
N LYS A 377 11.55 -14.40 -42.19
CA LYS A 377 10.88 -13.44 -43.07
C LYS A 377 9.35 -13.50 -42.93
N ASP A 378 8.78 -14.70 -42.98
CA ASP A 378 7.32 -14.89 -42.83
C ASP A 378 6.87 -14.45 -41.43
N ALA A 379 7.69 -14.68 -40.41
CA ALA A 379 7.43 -14.25 -39.04
C ALA A 379 7.43 -12.73 -38.89
N ALA A 380 8.40 -12.03 -39.48
CA ALA A 380 8.46 -10.55 -39.48
C ALA A 380 7.23 -9.95 -40.19
N GLU A 381 6.86 -10.49 -41.36
CA GLU A 381 5.67 -10.05 -42.10
C GLU A 381 4.37 -10.28 -41.31
N LEU A 382 4.24 -11.44 -40.65
CA LEU A 382 3.12 -11.74 -39.76
C LEU A 382 3.08 -10.82 -38.53
N ALA A 383 4.22 -10.50 -37.92
CA ALA A 383 4.29 -9.58 -36.78
C ALA A 383 3.77 -8.19 -37.17
N ILE A 384 4.17 -7.67 -38.33
CA ILE A 384 3.66 -6.40 -38.87
C ILE A 384 2.15 -6.46 -39.10
N ALA A 385 1.64 -7.55 -39.68
CA ALA A 385 0.21 -7.73 -39.93
C ALA A 385 -0.59 -7.80 -38.62
N ILE A 386 -0.12 -8.54 -37.61
CA ILE A 386 -0.78 -8.63 -36.29
C ILE A 386 -0.89 -7.25 -35.63
N GLU A 387 0.18 -6.45 -35.64
CA GLU A 387 0.16 -5.08 -35.12
C GLU A 387 -0.85 -4.20 -35.86
N LYS A 388 -0.89 -4.33 -37.19
CA LYS A 388 -1.82 -3.56 -38.01
C LYS A 388 -3.27 -3.99 -37.75
N VAL A 389 -3.56 -5.27 -37.61
CA VAL A 389 -4.89 -5.76 -37.23
C VAL A 389 -5.26 -5.28 -35.82
N GLU A 390 -4.35 -5.34 -34.86
CA GLU A 390 -4.54 -4.84 -33.48
C GLU A 390 -4.87 -3.33 -33.45
N THR A 391 -4.16 -2.52 -34.26
CA THR A 391 -4.32 -1.06 -34.31
C THR A 391 -5.49 -0.59 -35.19
N GLU A 392 -5.76 -1.24 -36.31
CA GLU A 392 -6.82 -0.85 -37.26
C GLU A 392 -8.22 -1.28 -36.81
N PHE A 393 -8.37 -2.35 -36.01
CA PHE A 393 -9.67 -2.71 -35.42
C PHE A 393 -10.25 -1.60 -34.53
N ALA A 394 -9.40 -0.77 -33.92
CA ALA A 394 -9.83 0.35 -33.11
C ALA A 394 -10.44 1.50 -33.94
N LYS A 395 -10.05 1.64 -35.22
CA LYS A 395 -10.34 2.80 -36.06
C LYS A 395 -11.59 2.64 -36.94
N GLN A 396 -11.97 1.40 -37.27
CA GLN A 396 -13.01 1.12 -38.27
C GLN A 396 -14.43 0.91 -37.70
N GLY A 397 -14.64 1.07 -36.39
CA GLY A 397 -15.96 0.86 -35.77
C GLY A 397 -16.48 -0.60 -35.82
N ARG A 398 -15.64 -1.56 -36.27
CA ARG A 398 -15.93 -3.00 -36.22
C ARG A 398 -15.98 -3.46 -34.76
N VAL A 399 -16.94 -4.32 -34.42
CA VAL A 399 -17.03 -4.91 -33.07
C VAL A 399 -15.81 -5.81 -32.86
N ARG A 400 -14.98 -5.49 -31.86
CA ARG A 400 -13.86 -6.35 -31.42
C ARG A 400 -14.40 -7.69 -30.94
N GLY A 401 -14.26 -8.74 -31.74
CA GLY A 401 -14.77 -10.08 -31.43
C GLY A 401 -13.65 -11.04 -31.03
N VAL A 402 -13.86 -11.85 -30.00
CA VAL A 402 -12.92 -12.92 -29.59
C VAL A 402 -12.91 -14.14 -30.51
N ASN A 403 -13.54 -14.03 -31.69
CA ASN A 403 -13.56 -15.11 -32.66
C ASN A 403 -12.25 -15.10 -33.47
N TYR A 404 -11.40 -16.09 -33.23
CA TYR A 404 -10.15 -16.26 -33.96
C TYR A 404 -10.33 -16.27 -35.49
N LEU A 405 -11.42 -16.85 -36.03
CA LEU A 405 -11.58 -16.96 -37.48
C LEU A 405 -11.68 -15.59 -38.15
N SER A 406 -12.39 -14.65 -37.52
CA SER A 406 -12.47 -13.28 -38.04
C SER A 406 -11.11 -12.58 -37.98
N PHE A 407 -10.33 -12.82 -36.92
CA PHE A 407 -8.97 -12.29 -36.80
C PHE A 407 -8.03 -12.89 -37.87
N GLU A 408 -8.15 -14.18 -38.18
CA GLU A 408 -7.36 -14.85 -39.21
C GLU A 408 -7.74 -14.40 -40.63
N GLU A 409 -9.03 -14.20 -40.91
CA GLU A 409 -9.51 -13.64 -42.17
C GLU A 409 -8.84 -12.30 -42.50
N ASP A 410 -8.74 -11.40 -41.51
CA ASP A 410 -8.08 -10.10 -41.69
C ASP A 410 -6.56 -10.26 -41.96
N LEU A 411 -5.90 -11.26 -41.35
CA LEU A 411 -4.49 -11.55 -41.64
C LEU A 411 -4.30 -12.16 -43.05
N ILE A 412 -5.22 -13.03 -43.48
CA ILE A 412 -5.21 -13.65 -44.81
C ILE A 412 -5.46 -12.59 -45.90
N GLU A 413 -6.34 -11.62 -45.67
CA GLU A 413 -6.56 -10.51 -46.60
C GLU A 413 -5.25 -9.72 -46.84
N MET A 414 -4.43 -9.56 -45.80
CA MET A 414 -3.18 -8.79 -45.87
C MET A 414 -2.00 -9.55 -46.47
N LEU A 415 -1.84 -10.84 -46.16
CA LEU A 415 -0.64 -11.61 -46.48
C LEU A 415 -0.90 -12.84 -47.36
N GLY A 416 -2.17 -13.13 -47.70
CA GLY A 416 -2.58 -14.34 -48.41
C GLY A 416 -2.52 -15.59 -47.55
N ALA A 417 -2.57 -16.76 -48.20
CA ALA A 417 -2.70 -18.07 -47.53
C ALA A 417 -1.61 -18.36 -46.48
N LYS A 418 -0.40 -17.80 -46.64
CA LYS A 418 0.71 -17.98 -45.67
C LYS A 418 0.41 -17.41 -44.27
N ALA A 419 -0.53 -16.48 -44.14
CA ALA A 419 -0.95 -15.95 -42.84
C ALA A 419 -1.46 -17.06 -41.90
N SER A 420 -2.12 -18.08 -42.46
CA SER A 420 -2.65 -19.23 -41.73
C SER A 420 -1.58 -20.07 -41.02
N ASN A 421 -0.29 -19.90 -41.37
CA ASN A 421 0.81 -20.57 -40.69
C ASN A 421 0.92 -20.17 -39.21
N ILE A 422 0.32 -19.05 -38.78
CA ILE A 422 0.19 -18.73 -37.35
C ILE A 422 -0.65 -19.79 -36.60
N HIS A 423 -1.48 -20.58 -37.28
CA HIS A 423 -2.28 -21.65 -36.68
C HIS A 423 -1.53 -22.98 -36.52
N ILE A 424 -0.26 -23.08 -36.94
CA ILE A 424 0.53 -24.31 -36.79
C ILE A 424 0.55 -24.76 -35.33
N GLY A 425 0.21 -26.03 -35.13
CA GLY A 425 0.33 -26.71 -33.84
C GLY A 425 -0.69 -26.35 -32.76
N ARG A 426 -1.73 -25.58 -33.08
CA ARG A 426 -2.78 -25.18 -32.13
C ARG A 426 -4.18 -25.36 -32.71
N SER A 427 -5.19 -25.05 -31.91
CA SER A 427 -6.60 -25.05 -32.28
C SER A 427 -7.27 -23.77 -31.81
N ARG A 428 -8.54 -23.57 -32.18
CA ARG A 428 -9.39 -22.57 -31.53
C ARG A 428 -9.69 -22.94 -30.08
N GLN A 429 -9.68 -24.24 -29.74
CA GLN A 429 -10.08 -24.69 -28.41
C GLN A 429 -9.09 -24.27 -27.31
N ASP A 430 -7.80 -24.55 -27.51
CA ASP A 430 -6.73 -24.19 -26.60
C ASP A 430 -6.43 -22.67 -26.66
N LEU A 431 -6.48 -22.05 -27.85
CA LEU A 431 -6.34 -20.60 -27.99
C LEU A 431 -7.44 -19.84 -27.24
N HIS A 432 -8.72 -20.14 -27.48
CA HIS A 432 -9.82 -19.52 -26.75
C HIS A 432 -9.79 -19.94 -25.27
N GLY A 433 -9.33 -21.13 -24.92
CA GLY A 433 -9.10 -21.56 -23.54
C GLY A 433 -8.10 -20.66 -22.81
N ALA A 434 -6.97 -20.37 -23.44
CA ALA A 434 -5.93 -19.52 -22.88
C ALA A 434 -6.42 -18.08 -22.75
N ALA A 435 -7.05 -17.52 -23.79
CA ALA A 435 -7.61 -16.17 -23.75
C ALA A 435 -8.66 -16.02 -22.63
N ARG A 436 -9.57 -17.00 -22.47
CA ARG A 436 -10.54 -17.03 -21.36
C ARG A 436 -9.87 -17.04 -19.99
N ARG A 437 -8.88 -17.90 -19.79
CA ARG A 437 -8.13 -17.95 -18.52
C ARG A 437 -7.40 -16.64 -18.25
N MET A 438 -6.84 -15.97 -19.26
CA MET A 438 -6.22 -14.65 -19.09
C MET A 438 -7.24 -13.58 -18.65
N VAL A 439 -8.46 -13.59 -19.22
CA VAL A 439 -9.57 -12.72 -18.79
C VAL A 439 -9.93 -12.98 -17.32
N PHE A 440 -10.21 -14.24 -16.97
CA PHE A 440 -10.58 -14.58 -15.59
C PHE A 440 -9.44 -14.33 -14.62
N ARG A 441 -8.18 -14.48 -15.05
CA ARG A 441 -6.98 -14.21 -14.23
C ARG A 441 -6.90 -12.74 -13.87
N LYS A 442 -7.09 -11.86 -14.86
CA LYS A 442 -7.21 -10.40 -14.66
C LYS A 442 -8.35 -10.09 -13.68
N GLU A 443 -9.56 -10.56 -13.97
CA GLU A 443 -10.74 -10.24 -13.17
C GLU A 443 -10.63 -10.78 -11.73
N THR A 444 -10.02 -11.95 -11.54
CA THR A 444 -9.76 -12.52 -10.20
C THR A 444 -8.77 -11.67 -9.40
N LEU A 445 -7.70 -11.16 -10.03
CA LEU A 445 -6.77 -10.25 -9.37
C LEU A 445 -7.45 -8.94 -8.95
N GLU A 446 -8.33 -8.40 -9.80
CA GLU A 446 -9.10 -7.19 -9.49
C GLU A 446 -10.09 -7.41 -8.33
N ILE A 447 -10.73 -8.58 -8.27
CA ILE A 447 -11.56 -8.99 -7.12
C ILE A 447 -10.71 -9.07 -5.85
N MET A 448 -9.55 -9.73 -5.91
CA MET A 448 -8.62 -9.83 -4.79
C MET A 448 -8.17 -8.45 -4.31
N GLN A 449 -7.91 -7.50 -5.22
CA GLN A 449 -7.62 -6.11 -4.87
C GLN A 449 -8.80 -5.46 -4.14
N GLY A 450 -10.02 -5.56 -4.68
CA GLY A 450 -11.22 -5.01 -4.05
C GLY A 450 -11.47 -5.57 -2.65
N LEU A 451 -11.29 -6.88 -2.46
CA LEU A 451 -11.34 -7.54 -1.16
C LEU A 451 -10.27 -7.00 -0.20
N MET A 452 -9.03 -6.84 -0.66
CA MET A 452 -7.93 -6.34 0.17
C MET A 452 -8.16 -4.91 0.67
N LEU A 453 -8.71 -4.02 -0.16
CA LEU A 453 -9.06 -2.67 0.26
C LEU A 453 -10.17 -2.63 1.29
N MET A 454 -11.21 -3.43 1.07
CA MET A 454 -12.30 -3.59 2.02
C MET A 454 -11.78 -4.13 3.35
N ARG A 455 -10.89 -5.13 3.32
CA ARG A 455 -10.23 -5.70 4.50
C ARG A 455 -9.33 -4.68 5.21
N GLU A 456 -8.57 -3.87 4.48
CA GLU A 456 -7.76 -2.79 5.04
C GLU A 456 -8.63 -1.78 5.79
N ALA A 457 -9.73 -1.32 5.18
CA ALA A 457 -10.67 -0.44 5.84
C ALA A 457 -11.27 -1.07 7.11
N LEU A 458 -11.62 -2.36 7.08
CA LEU A 458 -12.08 -3.07 8.29
C LEU A 458 -11.04 -3.11 9.39
N VAL A 459 -9.77 -3.44 9.08
CA VAL A 459 -8.68 -3.48 10.07
C VAL A 459 -8.47 -2.08 10.67
N ASN A 460 -8.49 -1.03 9.84
CA ASN A 460 -8.33 0.34 10.29
C ASN A 460 -9.47 0.79 11.23
N VAL A 461 -10.72 0.51 10.86
CA VAL A 461 -11.89 0.82 11.70
C VAL A 461 -11.85 -0.01 12.99
N ALA A 462 -11.47 -1.29 12.90
CA ALA A 462 -11.33 -2.16 14.07
C ALA A 462 -10.26 -1.62 15.04
N GLY A 463 -9.11 -1.19 14.52
CA GLY A 463 -8.02 -0.58 15.27
C GLY A 463 -8.44 0.74 15.94
N ALA A 464 -9.18 1.60 15.24
CA ALA A 464 -9.70 2.85 15.82
C ALA A 464 -10.69 2.62 16.97
N HIS A 465 -11.33 1.45 17.01
CA HIS A 465 -12.37 1.11 17.98
C HIS A 465 -12.01 -0.04 18.93
N MET A 466 -10.72 -0.25 19.20
CA MET A 466 -10.22 -1.31 20.10
C MET A 466 -10.85 -1.29 21.50
N GLU A 467 -11.17 -0.10 22.02
CA GLU A 467 -11.74 0.10 23.38
C GLU A 467 -13.22 0.48 23.37
N THR A 468 -13.84 0.61 22.19
CA THR A 468 -15.24 1.04 22.08
C THR A 468 -16.16 -0.10 22.51
N VAL A 469 -16.65 -0.06 23.75
CA VAL A 469 -17.49 -1.11 24.33
C VAL A 469 -18.89 -1.11 23.71
N ILE A 470 -19.31 -2.28 23.20
CA ILE A 470 -20.60 -2.49 22.52
C ILE A 470 -21.27 -3.76 23.04
N PRO A 471 -22.61 -3.89 22.91
CA PRO A 471 -23.26 -5.18 23.12
C PRO A 471 -22.88 -6.13 21.97
N ALA A 472 -22.47 -7.37 22.29
CA ALA A 472 -22.49 -8.46 21.32
C ALA A 472 -23.93 -8.98 21.17
N TYR A 473 -24.22 -9.66 20.06
CA TYR A 473 -25.54 -10.24 19.80
C TYR A 473 -25.44 -11.73 19.48
N THR A 474 -26.35 -12.50 20.07
CA THR A 474 -26.61 -13.90 19.72
C THR A 474 -28.10 -14.06 19.52
N HIS A 475 -28.52 -14.73 18.44
CA HIS A 475 -29.94 -14.79 18.05
C HIS A 475 -30.61 -13.41 17.87
N GLY A 476 -29.82 -12.36 17.58
CA GLY A 476 -30.31 -10.98 17.49
C GLY A 476 -30.63 -10.30 18.83
N VAL A 477 -30.30 -10.94 19.96
CA VAL A 477 -30.50 -10.44 21.32
C VAL A 477 -29.15 -10.08 21.95
N PRO A 478 -29.04 -8.98 22.71
CA PRO A 478 -27.80 -8.64 23.42
C PRO A 478 -27.33 -9.81 24.29
N SER A 479 -26.07 -10.20 24.13
CA SER A 479 -25.39 -11.21 24.93
C SER A 479 -24.44 -10.54 25.94
N GLN A 480 -23.14 -10.79 25.85
CA GLN A 480 -22.12 -10.16 26.69
C GLN A 480 -21.58 -8.86 26.03
N PRO A 481 -21.08 -7.90 26.81
CA PRO A 481 -20.30 -6.79 26.25
C PRO A 481 -19.03 -7.29 25.55
N THR A 482 -18.67 -6.61 24.48
CA THR A 482 -17.41 -6.77 23.74
C THR A 482 -16.91 -5.38 23.30
N THR A 483 -15.89 -5.29 22.46
CA THR A 483 -15.52 -4.04 21.78
C THR A 483 -15.87 -4.10 20.29
N LEU A 484 -16.15 -2.95 19.68
CA LEU A 484 -16.40 -2.87 18.24
C LEU A 484 -15.17 -3.33 17.44
N GLY A 485 -13.97 -2.98 17.92
CA GLY A 485 -12.72 -3.50 17.37
C GLY A 485 -12.66 -5.03 17.36
N HIS A 486 -13.12 -5.69 18.43
CA HIS A 486 -13.14 -7.15 18.50
C HIS A 486 -14.08 -7.77 17.44
N VAL A 487 -15.28 -7.21 17.26
CA VAL A 487 -16.25 -7.71 16.28
C VAL A 487 -15.77 -7.46 14.84
N LEU A 488 -15.33 -6.25 14.51
CA LEU A 488 -14.84 -5.93 13.17
C LEU A 488 -13.54 -6.66 12.84
N GLY A 489 -12.67 -6.86 13.83
CA GLY A 489 -11.48 -7.70 13.71
C GLY A 489 -11.82 -9.15 13.36
N ALA A 490 -12.88 -9.72 13.93
CA ALA A 490 -13.33 -11.07 13.58
C ALA A 490 -13.80 -11.16 12.11
N PHE A 491 -14.47 -10.13 11.59
CA PHE A 491 -14.80 -10.04 10.16
C PHE A 491 -13.54 -9.88 9.28
N ALA A 492 -12.57 -9.07 9.70
CA ALA A 492 -11.30 -8.93 8.98
C ALA A 492 -10.52 -10.26 8.88
N ASP A 493 -10.57 -11.10 9.91
CA ASP A 493 -10.02 -12.47 9.89
C ASP A 493 -10.83 -13.41 8.98
N GLY A 494 -12.16 -13.22 8.90
CA GLY A 494 -13.01 -13.90 7.92
C GLY A 494 -12.59 -13.61 6.48
N PHE A 495 -12.46 -12.33 6.15
CA PHE A 495 -12.03 -11.89 4.84
C PHE A 495 -10.57 -12.23 4.51
N ALA A 496 -9.73 -12.48 5.53
CA ALA A 496 -8.40 -13.05 5.33
C ALA A 496 -8.48 -14.46 4.74
N ARG A 497 -9.36 -15.32 5.28
CA ARG A 497 -9.60 -16.67 4.74
C ARG A 497 -10.21 -16.62 3.34
N ASP A 498 -11.16 -15.71 3.11
CA ASP A 498 -11.74 -15.51 1.77
C ASP A 498 -10.66 -15.13 0.73
N PHE A 499 -9.67 -14.33 1.12
CA PHE A 499 -8.53 -13.99 0.27
C PHE A 499 -7.60 -15.18 0.01
N GLU A 500 -7.35 -16.01 1.03
CA GLU A 500 -6.60 -17.26 0.87
C GLU A 500 -7.28 -18.22 -0.12
N ASP A 501 -8.60 -18.34 -0.06
CA ASP A 501 -9.40 -19.17 -0.98
C ASP A 501 -9.33 -18.65 -2.42
N LEU A 502 -9.50 -17.33 -2.62
CA LEU A 502 -9.34 -16.71 -3.95
C LEU A 502 -7.92 -16.90 -4.50
N ARG A 503 -6.90 -16.79 -3.65
CA ARG A 503 -5.50 -17.02 -4.04
C ARG A 503 -5.24 -18.49 -4.39
N ALA A 504 -5.87 -19.43 -3.70
CA ALA A 504 -5.78 -20.85 -4.02
C ALA A 504 -6.45 -21.16 -5.38
N ALA A 505 -7.63 -20.58 -5.63
CA ALA A 505 -8.32 -20.68 -6.93
C ALA A 505 -7.49 -20.06 -8.06
N TYR A 506 -6.91 -18.87 -7.84
CA TYR A 506 -6.04 -18.18 -8.78
C TYR A 506 -4.85 -19.05 -9.20
N ARG A 507 -4.19 -19.74 -8.26
CA ARG A 507 -3.05 -20.62 -8.58
C ARG A 507 -3.42 -21.74 -9.55
N ARG A 508 -4.64 -22.30 -9.46
CA ARG A 508 -5.13 -23.34 -10.39
C ARG A 508 -5.55 -22.76 -11.73
N LEU A 509 -6.15 -21.56 -11.70
CA LEU A 509 -6.49 -20.80 -12.91
C LEU A 509 -5.24 -20.46 -13.74
N ASN A 510 -4.13 -20.10 -13.10
CA ASN A 510 -2.91 -19.61 -13.76
C ASN A 510 -2.02 -20.71 -14.38
N HIS A 511 -2.65 -21.73 -14.97
CA HIS A 511 -2.01 -22.71 -15.87
C HIS A 511 -2.54 -22.58 -17.30
N SER A 512 -1.63 -22.67 -18.28
CA SER A 512 -1.93 -22.43 -19.69
C SER A 512 -2.47 -23.69 -20.37
N PRO A 513 -3.58 -23.61 -21.13
CA PRO A 513 -4.01 -24.70 -21.99
C PRO A 513 -3.38 -24.63 -23.39
N LEU A 514 -2.73 -23.51 -23.74
CA LEU A 514 -2.24 -23.24 -25.10
C LEU A 514 -1.21 -24.28 -25.57
N GLY A 515 -1.35 -24.74 -26.82
CA GLY A 515 -0.51 -25.77 -27.43
C GLY A 515 -1.03 -27.20 -27.20
N ALA A 516 -2.16 -27.37 -26.49
CA ALA A 516 -2.87 -28.65 -26.41
C ALA A 516 -3.64 -29.00 -27.70
N ALA A 517 -3.69 -28.07 -28.67
CA ALA A 517 -4.44 -28.16 -29.90
C ALA A 517 -5.92 -28.53 -29.63
N ALA A 518 -6.44 -29.59 -30.26
CA ALA A 518 -7.81 -30.05 -30.05
C ALA A 518 -7.98 -30.99 -28.84
N GLY A 519 -6.94 -31.19 -28.02
CA GLY A 519 -6.96 -32.05 -26.83
C GLY A 519 -5.93 -33.18 -26.82
N SER A 520 -5.10 -33.30 -27.86
CA SER A 520 -4.11 -34.39 -27.99
C SER A 520 -2.74 -33.89 -28.46
N ASN A 521 -2.42 -32.62 -28.19
CA ASN A 521 -1.26 -31.91 -28.72
C ASN A 521 -1.26 -31.90 -30.27
N SER A 522 -0.13 -31.48 -30.84
CA SER A 522 0.11 -31.47 -32.28
C SER A 522 1.16 -32.51 -32.67
N GLY A 523 1.21 -32.82 -33.97
CA GLY A 523 2.37 -33.49 -34.58
C GLY A 523 3.58 -32.56 -34.78
N TYR A 524 3.42 -31.25 -34.56
CA TYR A 524 4.53 -30.29 -34.49
C TYR A 524 5.12 -30.21 -33.08
N ASP A 525 6.41 -29.93 -32.97
CA ASP A 525 7.12 -29.80 -31.70
C ASP A 525 6.83 -28.43 -31.03
N ILE A 526 5.64 -28.32 -30.43
CA ILE A 526 5.14 -27.10 -29.81
C ILE A 526 5.64 -27.00 -28.36
N ASP A 527 6.38 -25.92 -28.06
CA ASP A 527 6.86 -25.63 -26.72
C ASP A 527 5.78 -24.94 -25.85
N ARG A 528 4.97 -25.78 -25.19
CA ARG A 528 3.90 -25.36 -24.29
C ARG A 528 4.41 -24.59 -23.06
N SER A 529 5.62 -24.90 -22.60
CA SER A 529 6.25 -24.22 -21.46
C SER A 529 6.63 -22.78 -21.81
N LYS A 530 7.19 -22.57 -23.01
CA LYS A 530 7.47 -21.24 -23.53
C LYS A 530 6.22 -20.42 -23.75
N LEU A 531 5.17 -21.01 -24.33
CA LEU A 531 3.86 -20.36 -24.47
C LEU A 531 3.30 -19.92 -23.12
N ALA A 532 3.35 -20.80 -22.11
CA ALA A 532 2.92 -20.47 -20.76
C ALA A 532 3.71 -19.28 -20.19
N LYS A 533 5.05 -19.33 -20.26
CA LYS A 533 5.95 -18.28 -19.76
C LYS A 533 5.71 -16.92 -20.44
N LEU A 534 5.57 -16.89 -21.77
CA LEU A 534 5.33 -15.66 -22.55
C LEU A 534 4.00 -14.99 -22.18
N LEU A 535 3.00 -15.79 -21.77
CA LEU A 535 1.67 -15.30 -21.38
C LEU A 535 1.50 -15.15 -19.87
N GLY A 536 2.58 -15.28 -19.08
CA GLY A 536 2.57 -15.14 -17.62
C GLY A 536 1.83 -16.24 -16.87
N PHE A 537 1.58 -17.38 -17.52
CA PHE A 537 1.11 -18.58 -16.82
C PHE A 537 2.28 -19.25 -16.10
N ARG A 538 1.98 -19.89 -14.97
CA ARG A 538 2.99 -20.56 -14.15
C ARG A 538 3.56 -21.81 -14.81
N ALA A 539 2.72 -22.53 -15.53
CA ALA A 539 3.03 -23.77 -16.23
C ALA A 539 1.91 -24.09 -17.25
N PRO A 540 2.13 -25.00 -18.21
CA PRO A 540 1.03 -25.61 -18.94
C PRO A 540 0.18 -26.49 -18.00
N VAL A 541 -1.10 -26.68 -18.33
CA VAL A 541 -1.87 -27.80 -17.79
C VAL A 541 -1.30 -29.07 -18.42
N GLU A 542 -0.68 -29.93 -17.61
CA GLU A 542 0.19 -31.02 -18.07
C GLU A 542 -0.47 -31.88 -19.17
N ASN A 543 -1.61 -32.49 -18.86
CA ASN A 543 -2.33 -33.35 -19.79
C ASN A 543 -3.12 -32.50 -20.82
N SER A 544 -2.91 -32.75 -22.11
CA SER A 544 -3.54 -31.99 -23.19
C SER A 544 -5.06 -32.15 -23.27
N PHE A 545 -5.58 -33.30 -22.87
CA PHE A 545 -7.01 -33.57 -22.83
C PHE A 545 -7.64 -32.77 -21.68
N ASP A 546 -7.02 -32.81 -20.50
CA ASP A 546 -7.41 -32.02 -19.34
C ASP A 546 -7.37 -30.50 -19.63
N ALA A 547 -6.29 -30.03 -20.26
CA ALA A 547 -6.07 -28.63 -20.61
C ALA A 547 -7.27 -27.99 -21.32
N ASN A 548 -7.90 -28.73 -22.24
CA ASN A 548 -9.04 -28.23 -23.01
C ASN A 548 -10.40 -28.60 -22.42
N PHE A 549 -10.50 -29.74 -21.74
CA PHE A 549 -11.79 -30.35 -21.46
C PHE A 549 -12.20 -30.23 -20.00
N LEU A 550 -11.41 -30.76 -19.06
CA LEU A 550 -11.79 -30.87 -17.65
C LEU A 550 -11.44 -29.59 -16.89
N SER A 551 -10.15 -29.23 -16.85
CA SER A 551 -9.65 -28.05 -16.12
C SER A 551 -10.31 -26.72 -16.49
N SER A 552 -10.90 -26.62 -17.69
CA SER A 552 -11.64 -25.43 -18.12
C SER A 552 -12.93 -25.20 -17.34
N SER A 553 -13.53 -26.26 -16.78
CA SER A 553 -14.66 -26.17 -15.85
C SER A 553 -14.17 -25.85 -14.43
N ASP A 554 -13.26 -26.68 -13.91
CA ASP A 554 -12.82 -26.67 -12.51
C ASP A 554 -12.28 -25.31 -12.08
N ALA A 555 -11.42 -24.70 -12.88
CA ALA A 555 -10.78 -23.43 -12.55
C ALA A 555 -11.78 -22.28 -12.34
N ARG A 556 -12.97 -22.34 -12.95
CA ARG A 556 -14.02 -21.33 -12.75
C ARG A 556 -14.89 -21.63 -11.55
N ILE A 557 -15.22 -22.90 -11.34
CA ILE A 557 -15.98 -23.33 -10.16
C ILE A 557 -15.19 -23.00 -8.90
N ASP A 558 -13.87 -23.16 -8.91
CA ASP A 558 -13.00 -22.79 -7.79
C ASP A 558 -13.11 -21.30 -7.41
N ILE A 559 -13.10 -20.41 -8.41
CA ILE A 559 -13.26 -18.97 -8.19
C ILE A 559 -14.69 -18.66 -7.73
N ALA A 560 -15.68 -19.35 -8.32
CA ALA A 560 -17.08 -19.18 -7.98
C ALA A 560 -17.35 -19.54 -6.51
N ASN A 561 -16.85 -20.67 -6.05
CA ASN A 561 -16.97 -21.11 -4.66
C ASN A 561 -16.29 -20.12 -3.69
N ALA A 562 -15.12 -19.59 -4.04
CA ALA A 562 -14.43 -18.59 -3.22
C ALA A 562 -15.23 -17.27 -3.12
N ILE A 563 -15.81 -16.80 -4.23
CA ILE A 563 -16.68 -15.60 -4.24
C ILE A 563 -17.97 -15.86 -3.44
N GLU A 564 -18.58 -17.04 -3.59
CA GLU A 564 -19.79 -17.44 -2.86
C GLU A 564 -19.56 -17.44 -1.34
N GLY A 565 -18.48 -18.07 -0.88
CA GLY A 565 -18.08 -18.10 0.52
C GLY A 565 -17.94 -16.68 1.09
N SER A 566 -17.24 -15.80 0.38
CA SER A 566 -17.09 -14.41 0.83
C SER A 566 -18.39 -13.60 0.78
N ALA A 567 -19.27 -13.84 -0.19
CA ALA A 567 -20.57 -13.20 -0.27
C ALA A 567 -21.46 -13.54 0.96
N LEU A 568 -21.32 -14.74 1.53
CA LEU A 568 -21.97 -15.11 2.78
C LEU A 568 -21.42 -14.29 3.96
N THR A 569 -20.09 -14.14 4.07
CA THR A 569 -19.44 -13.30 5.09
C THR A 569 -19.89 -11.83 4.98
N VAL A 570 -19.93 -11.29 3.76
CA VAL A 570 -20.45 -9.94 3.47
C VAL A 570 -21.90 -9.79 3.94
N THR A 571 -22.75 -10.78 3.64
CA THR A 571 -24.18 -10.73 4.01
C THR A 571 -24.37 -10.70 5.52
N GLN A 572 -23.56 -11.44 6.29
CA GLN A 572 -23.60 -11.40 7.76
C GLN A 572 -23.24 -10.02 8.30
N LEU A 573 -22.15 -9.41 7.82
CA LEU A 573 -21.74 -8.06 8.24
C LEU A 573 -22.80 -7.01 7.89
N VAL A 574 -23.31 -7.05 6.66
CA VAL A 574 -24.34 -6.13 6.18
C VAL A 574 -25.64 -6.27 6.98
N GLN A 575 -26.02 -7.51 7.34
CA GLN A 575 -27.20 -7.75 8.17
C GLN A 575 -27.04 -7.19 9.59
N ASN A 576 -25.84 -7.30 10.18
CA ASN A 576 -25.53 -6.69 11.48
C ASN A 576 -25.71 -5.16 11.40
N LEU A 577 -25.17 -4.51 10.37
CA LEU A 577 -25.34 -3.07 10.17
C LEU A 577 -26.80 -2.67 9.92
N HIS A 578 -27.53 -3.42 9.09
CA HIS A 578 -28.96 -3.18 8.84
C HIS A 578 -29.81 -3.26 10.10
N ALA A 579 -29.50 -4.20 11.00
CA ALA A 579 -30.25 -4.37 12.24
C ALA A 579 -30.22 -3.12 13.13
N HIS A 580 -29.17 -2.31 13.05
CA HIS A 580 -29.09 -1.02 13.74
C HIS A 580 -29.87 0.09 13.04
N GLN A 581 -29.95 0.10 11.71
CA GLN A 581 -30.62 1.18 10.98
C GLN A 581 -32.14 1.28 11.26
N ARG A 582 -32.77 0.19 11.71
CA ARG A 582 -34.18 0.19 12.14
C ARG A 582 -34.40 0.66 13.58
N ASN A 583 -33.34 0.77 14.38
CA ASN A 583 -33.42 1.28 15.74
C ASN A 583 -33.57 2.81 15.68
N PRO A 584 -34.57 3.42 16.36
CA PRO A 584 -34.68 4.88 16.44
C PRO A 584 -33.47 5.57 17.07
N HIS A 585 -32.71 4.84 17.90
CA HIS A 585 -31.52 5.33 18.60
C HIS A 585 -30.34 4.38 18.37
N PRO A 586 -29.80 4.29 17.14
CA PRO A 586 -28.71 3.38 16.83
C PRO A 586 -27.41 3.89 17.46
N TRP A 587 -26.60 2.97 17.99
CA TRP A 587 -25.23 3.29 18.41
C TRP A 587 -24.21 3.13 17.28
N ILE A 588 -24.57 2.46 16.19
CA ILE A 588 -23.80 2.40 14.95
C ILE A 588 -24.72 2.69 13.78
N TYR A 589 -24.34 3.64 12.93
CA TYR A 589 -25.16 4.10 11.82
C TYR A 589 -24.30 4.58 10.65
N LEU A 590 -24.92 4.75 9.48
CA LEU A 590 -24.24 5.36 8.33
C LEU A 590 -24.31 6.88 8.43
N ALA A 591 -23.23 7.56 8.05
CA ALA A 591 -23.22 9.02 7.91
C ALA A 591 -24.41 9.49 7.05
N PRO A 592 -25.03 10.66 7.35
CA PRO A 592 -26.21 11.14 6.62
C PRO A 592 -26.02 11.15 5.10
N GLU A 593 -24.82 11.48 4.63
CA GLU A 593 -24.42 11.56 3.22
C GLU A 593 -24.39 10.18 2.54
N ALA A 594 -24.17 9.12 3.30
CA ALA A 594 -24.19 7.73 2.84
C ALA A 594 -25.60 7.11 2.86
N THR A 595 -26.62 7.88 3.26
CA THR A 595 -28.02 7.47 3.25
C THR A 595 -28.83 8.26 2.22
N SER A 596 -29.96 7.71 1.78
CA SER A 596 -30.88 8.42 0.88
C SER A 596 -32.14 8.87 1.63
N GLY A 597 -32.62 10.09 1.34
CA GLY A 597 -33.90 10.58 1.84
C GLY A 597 -35.12 9.86 1.25
N SER A 598 -36.31 10.21 1.75
CA SER A 598 -37.60 9.82 1.17
C SER A 598 -38.27 11.03 0.53
N SER A 599 -38.99 10.82 -0.58
CA SER A 599 -39.72 11.91 -1.25
C SER A 599 -40.90 12.45 -0.43
N ILE A 600 -41.49 11.64 0.45
CA ILE A 600 -42.66 12.01 1.28
C ILE A 600 -42.36 12.21 2.78
N MET A 601 -41.38 11.50 3.34
CA MET A 601 -41.08 11.51 4.79
C MET A 601 -39.77 12.27 5.06
N PRO A 602 -39.81 13.48 5.64
CA PRO A 602 -38.63 14.34 5.80
C PRO A 602 -37.56 13.77 6.76
N GLN A 603 -37.97 12.98 7.75
CA GLN A 603 -37.08 12.34 8.72
C GLN A 603 -36.44 11.03 8.21
N LYS A 604 -36.98 10.42 7.14
CA LYS A 604 -36.62 9.05 6.74
C LYS A 604 -35.27 9.01 6.03
N ARG A 605 -34.33 8.26 6.61
CA ARG A 605 -33.01 7.95 6.05
C ARG A 605 -32.94 6.46 5.71
N ASN A 606 -32.81 6.14 4.42
CA ASN A 606 -32.75 4.76 3.95
C ASN A 606 -31.28 4.35 3.71
N PRO A 607 -30.83 3.21 4.26
CA PRO A 607 -29.48 2.71 4.08
C PRO A 607 -29.34 1.97 2.72
N ARG A 608 -29.69 2.62 1.61
CA ARG A 608 -29.70 2.00 0.27
C ARG A 608 -28.34 1.45 -0.16
N GLY A 609 -27.24 1.96 0.42
CA GLY A 609 -25.92 1.39 0.26
C GLY A 609 -25.86 -0.07 0.73
N LEU A 610 -26.35 -0.36 1.94
CA LEU A 610 -26.41 -1.71 2.49
C LEU A 610 -27.32 -2.62 1.66
N ASP A 611 -28.46 -2.11 1.17
CA ASP A 611 -29.35 -2.87 0.29
C ASP A 611 -28.66 -3.30 -1.00
N ARG A 612 -27.89 -2.38 -1.62
CA ARG A 612 -27.13 -2.67 -2.84
C ARG A 612 -26.03 -3.71 -2.62
N VAL A 613 -25.29 -3.62 -1.51
CA VAL A 613 -24.27 -4.63 -1.19
C VAL A 613 -24.91 -5.99 -0.93
N ARG A 614 -26.00 -6.05 -0.14
CA ARG A 614 -26.74 -7.29 0.10
C ARG A 614 -27.30 -7.90 -1.18
N SER A 615 -27.84 -7.07 -2.07
CA SER A 615 -28.34 -7.51 -3.38
C SER A 615 -27.20 -8.04 -4.27
N ALA A 616 -26.05 -7.38 -4.29
CA ALA A 616 -24.87 -7.84 -5.03
C ALA A 616 -24.31 -9.16 -4.48
N ALA A 617 -24.30 -9.34 -3.16
CA ALA A 617 -23.92 -10.60 -2.52
C ALA A 617 -24.87 -11.74 -2.90
N GLY A 618 -26.18 -11.54 -2.77
CA GLY A 618 -27.18 -12.53 -3.19
C GLY A 618 -27.11 -12.87 -4.69
N SER A 619 -26.89 -11.86 -5.54
CA SER A 619 -26.68 -12.08 -6.97
C SER A 619 -25.38 -12.85 -7.26
N SER A 620 -24.32 -12.63 -6.49
CA SER A 620 -23.05 -13.36 -6.66
C SER A 620 -23.21 -14.84 -6.32
N ILE A 621 -23.94 -15.16 -5.25
CA ILE A 621 -24.29 -16.54 -4.87
C ILE A 621 -25.08 -17.22 -6.01
N ALA A 622 -26.10 -16.56 -6.56
CA ALA A 622 -26.89 -17.12 -7.65
C ALA A 622 -26.05 -17.40 -8.92
N ARG A 623 -25.15 -16.47 -9.28
CA ARG A 623 -24.25 -16.61 -10.45
C ARG A 623 -23.18 -17.68 -10.22
N ALA A 624 -22.70 -17.86 -9.00
CA ALA A 624 -21.79 -18.96 -8.66
C ALA A 624 -22.47 -20.32 -8.90
N HIS A 625 -23.71 -20.48 -8.44
CA HIS A 625 -24.50 -21.68 -8.70
C HIS A 625 -24.82 -21.91 -10.19
N GLU A 626 -25.06 -20.84 -10.96
CA GLU A 626 -25.27 -20.94 -12.40
C GLU A 626 -24.06 -21.61 -13.10
N LEU A 627 -22.83 -21.26 -12.71
CA LEU A 627 -21.62 -21.87 -13.28
C LEU A 627 -21.53 -23.37 -12.98
N VAL A 628 -21.96 -23.79 -11.79
CA VAL A 628 -22.06 -25.22 -11.43
C VAL A 628 -23.08 -25.92 -12.31
N LEU A 629 -24.26 -25.32 -12.51
CA LEU A 629 -25.33 -25.90 -13.32
C LEU A 629 -24.96 -25.99 -14.82
N LEU A 630 -24.26 -25.00 -15.36
CA LEU A 630 -23.74 -25.02 -16.74
C LEU A 630 -22.70 -26.13 -16.95
N SER A 631 -22.05 -26.58 -15.89
CA SER A 631 -21.03 -27.63 -15.91
C SER A 631 -21.58 -29.02 -15.54
N HIS A 632 -22.86 -29.11 -15.17
CA HIS A 632 -23.53 -30.34 -14.75
C HIS A 632 -24.14 -31.09 -15.94
N ASN A 633 -24.14 -32.43 -15.88
CA ASN A 633 -24.77 -33.33 -16.85
C ASN A 633 -24.41 -33.03 -18.32
N VAL A 634 -23.14 -32.70 -18.54
CA VAL A 634 -22.59 -32.36 -19.86
C VAL A 634 -21.33 -33.19 -20.13
N ALA A 635 -21.16 -33.64 -21.37
CA ALA A 635 -19.96 -34.35 -21.77
C ALA A 635 -18.73 -33.42 -21.76
N SER A 636 -17.54 -33.98 -21.49
CA SER A 636 -16.29 -33.24 -21.60
C SER A 636 -16.09 -32.74 -23.03
N GLY A 637 -15.76 -31.46 -23.21
CA GLY A 637 -15.51 -30.87 -24.53
C GLY A 637 -16.63 -29.94 -25.03
N MET A 638 -17.79 -29.94 -24.38
CA MET A 638 -18.97 -29.18 -24.82
C MET A 638 -18.83 -27.67 -24.57
N HIS A 639 -19.64 -26.87 -25.27
CA HIS A 639 -19.55 -25.40 -25.22
C HIS A 639 -20.28 -24.80 -24.02
N ASP A 640 -21.28 -25.47 -23.47
CA ASP A 640 -22.21 -24.99 -22.43
C ASP A 640 -21.44 -24.33 -21.27
N TYR A 641 -20.54 -25.10 -20.66
CA TYR A 641 -19.76 -24.60 -19.55
C TYR A 641 -18.73 -23.57 -20.00
N ARG A 642 -18.31 -23.46 -21.27
CA ARG A 642 -17.12 -22.69 -21.72
C ARG A 642 -17.32 -21.19 -21.95
N GLN A 643 -18.56 -20.69 -21.87
CA GLN A 643 -18.86 -19.29 -22.14
C GLN A 643 -18.16 -18.33 -21.16
N MET A 644 -17.84 -17.11 -21.63
CA MET A 644 -17.23 -16.07 -20.79
C MET A 644 -18.26 -15.35 -19.92
N GLU A 645 -19.42 -14.99 -20.49
CA GLU A 645 -20.36 -14.05 -19.88
C GLU A 645 -20.83 -14.44 -18.46
N PRO A 646 -21.24 -15.69 -18.16
CA PRO A 646 -21.66 -16.04 -16.81
C PRO A 646 -20.58 -15.78 -15.74
N MET A 647 -19.32 -16.07 -16.09
CA MET A 647 -18.18 -15.82 -15.20
C MET A 647 -17.88 -14.32 -15.05
N ARG A 648 -17.98 -13.56 -16.16
CA ARG A 648 -17.75 -12.10 -16.16
C ARG A 648 -18.83 -11.35 -15.39
N GLU A 649 -20.07 -11.83 -15.44
CA GLU A 649 -21.14 -11.31 -14.60
C GLU A 649 -20.84 -11.56 -13.13
N LEU A 650 -20.43 -12.77 -12.75
CA LEU A 650 -20.04 -13.09 -11.37
C LEU A 650 -18.89 -12.18 -10.89
N THR A 651 -17.83 -12.03 -11.69
CA THR A 651 -16.67 -11.22 -11.32
C THR A 651 -17.02 -9.74 -11.16
N SER A 652 -17.83 -9.19 -12.07
CA SER A 652 -18.32 -7.81 -11.98
C SER A 652 -19.18 -7.57 -10.72
N ARG A 653 -20.04 -8.53 -10.37
CA ARG A 653 -20.86 -8.45 -9.14
C ARG A 653 -20.00 -8.50 -7.88
N ALA A 654 -18.97 -9.35 -7.85
CA ALA A 654 -18.03 -9.43 -6.75
C ALA A 654 -17.24 -8.12 -6.58
N GLN A 655 -16.71 -7.55 -7.68
CA GLN A 655 -16.03 -6.25 -7.66
C GLN A 655 -16.94 -5.14 -7.13
N PHE A 656 -18.19 -5.09 -7.61
CA PHE A 656 -19.19 -4.15 -7.11
C PHE A 656 -19.44 -4.32 -5.61
N MET A 657 -19.62 -5.58 -5.15
CA MET A 657 -19.88 -5.93 -3.76
C MET A 657 -18.77 -5.44 -2.83
N TYR A 658 -17.51 -5.78 -3.11
CA TYR A 658 -16.37 -5.36 -2.28
C TYR A 658 -16.15 -3.86 -2.33
N GLY A 659 -16.19 -3.25 -3.53
CA GLY A 659 -15.96 -1.82 -3.70
C GLY A 659 -17.01 -0.96 -2.98
N HIS A 660 -18.28 -1.39 -2.99
CA HIS A 660 -19.34 -0.67 -2.28
C HIS A 660 -19.27 -0.90 -0.77
N LEU A 661 -18.98 -2.12 -0.30
CA LEU A 661 -18.80 -2.38 1.12
C LEU A 661 -17.63 -1.55 1.68
N HIS A 662 -16.50 -1.52 0.96
CA HIS A 662 -15.35 -0.67 1.31
C HIS A 662 -15.77 0.79 1.56
N ARG A 663 -16.52 1.41 0.64
CA ARG A 663 -17.00 2.79 0.82
C ARG A 663 -17.89 2.94 2.05
N LEU A 664 -18.84 2.01 2.24
CA LEU A 664 -19.76 2.07 3.38
C LEU A 664 -19.05 1.97 4.73
N LEU A 665 -17.95 1.22 4.80
CA LEU A 665 -17.15 1.12 6.02
C LEU A 665 -16.51 2.47 6.42
N LEU A 666 -16.10 3.27 5.44
CA LEU A 666 -15.55 4.63 5.69
C LEU A 666 -16.63 5.60 6.19
N ASP A 667 -17.89 5.33 5.85
CA ASP A 667 -19.04 6.14 6.23
C ASP A 667 -19.72 5.68 7.54
N ILE A 668 -19.19 4.67 8.22
CA ILE A 668 -19.70 4.25 9.53
C ILE A 668 -19.47 5.36 10.56
N ARG A 669 -20.49 5.59 11.40
CA ARG A 669 -20.44 6.45 12.58
C ARG A 669 -20.85 5.65 13.81
N VAL A 670 -20.20 5.94 14.93
CA VAL A 670 -20.36 5.22 16.18
C VAL A 670 -20.65 6.21 17.31
N ASP A 671 -21.63 5.88 18.14
CA ASP A 671 -22.00 6.59 19.36
C ASP A 671 -21.77 5.66 20.56
N PRO A 672 -20.59 5.72 21.19
CA PRO A 672 -20.24 4.83 22.30
C PRO A 672 -21.16 4.98 23.51
N ALA A 673 -21.73 6.17 23.74
CA ALA A 673 -22.63 6.40 24.86
C ALA A 673 -23.92 5.60 24.70
N LYS A 674 -24.52 5.62 23.49
CA LYS A 674 -25.70 4.79 23.19
C LYS A 674 -25.41 3.30 23.26
N ALA A 675 -24.21 2.87 22.87
CA ALA A 675 -23.81 1.47 23.00
C ALA A 675 -23.78 1.03 24.48
N LEU A 676 -23.22 1.87 25.35
CA LEU A 676 -23.20 1.64 26.80
C LEU A 676 -24.62 1.64 27.40
N ASP A 677 -25.50 2.53 26.95
CA ASP A 677 -26.89 2.55 27.42
C ASP A 677 -27.64 1.27 27.04
N GLN A 678 -27.43 0.76 25.82
CA GLN A 678 -27.99 -0.52 25.40
C GLN A 678 -27.45 -1.70 26.23
N ILE A 679 -26.17 -1.70 26.61
CA ILE A 679 -25.59 -2.72 27.50
C ILE A 679 -26.23 -2.66 28.89
N ARG A 680 -26.35 -1.45 29.46
CA ARG A 680 -26.89 -1.23 30.81
C ARG A 680 -28.35 -1.67 30.92
N LEU A 681 -29.17 -1.28 29.94
CA LEU A 681 -30.59 -1.65 29.88
C LEU A 681 -30.79 -3.11 29.45
N GLY A 682 -29.88 -3.66 28.65
CA GLY A 682 -29.88 -5.05 28.21
C GLY A 682 -29.47 -6.06 29.29
N LEU A 683 -28.99 -5.59 30.45
CA LEU A 683 -28.53 -6.43 31.57
C LEU A 683 -27.39 -7.40 31.20
N SER A 684 -26.66 -7.08 30.12
CA SER A 684 -25.64 -7.92 29.49
C SER A 684 -24.43 -8.23 30.38
N THR A 685 -24.21 -7.46 31.45
CA THR A 685 -23.10 -7.63 32.38
C THR A 685 -23.38 -8.63 33.51
N LEU A 686 -24.62 -9.10 33.69
CA LEU A 686 -25.00 -9.96 34.82
C LEU A 686 -24.32 -11.33 34.82
N THR A 687 -23.78 -11.79 33.69
CA THR A 687 -22.94 -13.00 33.67
C THR A 687 -21.71 -12.81 34.56
N GLU A 688 -21.10 -11.61 34.55
CA GLU A 688 -19.91 -11.35 35.38
C GLU A 688 -20.26 -11.23 36.87
N VAL A 689 -21.50 -10.91 37.23
CA VAL A 689 -21.95 -10.97 38.64
C VAL A 689 -21.91 -12.42 39.14
N ALA A 690 -22.39 -13.36 38.33
CA ALA A 690 -22.34 -14.78 38.66
C ALA A 690 -20.89 -15.30 38.69
N ASP A 691 -20.09 -14.95 37.69
CA ASP A 691 -18.67 -15.32 37.60
C ASP A 691 -17.88 -14.77 38.80
N THR A 692 -18.11 -13.51 39.20
CA THR A 692 -17.44 -12.86 40.34
C THR A 692 -17.72 -13.57 41.66
N LEU A 693 -19.00 -13.88 41.95
CA LEU A 693 -19.36 -14.60 43.17
C LEU A 693 -18.76 -16.01 43.22
N HIS A 694 -18.70 -16.69 42.08
CA HIS A 694 -18.09 -18.01 42.01
C HIS A 694 -16.57 -17.93 42.18
N ARG A 695 -15.91 -17.08 41.39
CA ARG A 695 -14.46 -16.93 41.33
C ARG A 695 -13.86 -16.37 42.62
N ASP A 696 -14.48 -15.35 43.21
CA ASP A 696 -13.88 -14.56 44.27
C ASP A 696 -14.41 -14.93 45.68
N ALA A 697 -15.57 -15.61 45.76
CA ALA A 697 -16.18 -16.02 47.03
C ALA A 697 -16.57 -17.51 47.10
N GLY A 698 -16.27 -18.31 46.07
CA GLY A 698 -16.53 -19.75 46.07
C GLY A 698 -18.01 -20.14 46.05
N VAL A 699 -18.92 -19.21 45.74
CA VAL A 699 -20.36 -19.50 45.65
C VAL A 699 -20.58 -20.50 44.50
N PRO A 700 -21.32 -21.60 44.69
CA PRO A 700 -21.61 -22.53 43.59
C PRO A 700 -22.24 -21.79 42.40
N PHE A 701 -21.74 -22.04 41.19
CA PHE A 701 -22.10 -21.27 39.99
C PHE A 701 -23.62 -21.17 39.76
N ARG A 702 -24.37 -22.25 40.00
CA ARG A 702 -25.84 -22.25 39.83
C ARG A 702 -26.54 -21.35 40.85
N SER A 703 -26.03 -21.26 42.07
CA SER A 703 -26.53 -20.34 43.10
C SER A 703 -26.20 -18.89 42.74
N ALA A 704 -24.97 -18.62 42.30
CA ALA A 704 -24.55 -17.30 41.83
C ALA A 704 -25.37 -16.84 40.59
N HIS A 705 -25.64 -17.76 39.66
CA HIS A 705 -26.50 -17.53 38.51
C HIS A 705 -27.96 -17.28 38.91
N ALA A 706 -28.50 -18.03 39.87
CA ALA A 706 -29.86 -17.81 40.38
C ALA A 706 -30.02 -16.40 40.96
N PHE A 707 -29.03 -15.93 41.72
CA PHE A 707 -28.96 -14.55 42.20
C PHE A 707 -28.91 -13.54 41.04
N ALA A 708 -28.01 -13.72 40.06
CA ALA A 708 -27.91 -12.83 38.92
C ALA A 708 -29.23 -12.77 38.11
N SER A 709 -29.93 -13.90 37.98
CA SER A 709 -31.25 -13.97 37.34
C SER A 709 -32.31 -13.22 38.13
N ALA A 710 -32.39 -13.42 39.45
CA ALA A 710 -33.33 -12.71 40.30
C ALA A 710 -33.08 -11.19 40.29
N LEU A 711 -31.81 -10.78 40.26
CA LEU A 711 -31.41 -9.39 40.13
C LEU A 711 -31.87 -8.80 38.78
N ALA A 712 -31.77 -9.59 37.70
CA ALA A 712 -32.28 -9.21 36.38
C ALA A 712 -33.80 -8.97 36.40
N ASP A 713 -34.54 -9.86 37.05
CA ASP A 713 -36.01 -9.77 37.11
C ASP A 713 -36.47 -8.55 37.89
N VAL A 714 -35.82 -8.23 39.02
CA VAL A 714 -36.09 -6.99 39.77
C VAL A 714 -35.78 -5.75 38.94
N ALA A 715 -34.66 -5.75 38.21
CA ALA A 715 -34.29 -4.63 37.33
C ALA A 715 -35.33 -4.42 36.20
N ARG A 716 -35.77 -5.50 35.55
CA ARG A 716 -36.80 -5.48 34.50
C ARG A 716 -38.15 -4.98 35.03
N GLN A 717 -38.60 -5.49 36.18
CA GLN A 717 -39.85 -5.06 36.79
C GLN A 717 -39.87 -3.55 37.10
N ARG A 718 -38.71 -2.98 37.43
CA ARG A 718 -38.56 -1.54 37.71
C ARG A 718 -38.22 -0.70 36.47
N GLY A 719 -37.95 -1.31 35.33
CA GLY A 719 -37.55 -0.60 34.10
C GLY A 719 -36.22 0.15 34.23
N VAL A 720 -35.28 -0.33 35.05
CA VAL A 720 -33.98 0.33 35.30
C VAL A 720 -32.82 -0.62 35.00
N ALA A 721 -31.61 -0.06 34.82
CA ALA A 721 -30.40 -0.86 34.78
C ALA A 721 -30.15 -1.55 36.13
N ALA A 722 -29.60 -2.78 36.13
CA ALA A 722 -29.29 -3.49 37.38
C ALA A 722 -28.33 -2.71 38.29
N SER A 723 -27.41 -1.92 37.70
CA SER A 723 -26.49 -1.06 38.44
C SER A 723 -27.18 0.10 39.18
N ALA A 724 -28.44 0.40 38.89
CA ALA A 724 -29.22 1.42 39.59
C ALA A 724 -29.96 0.88 40.83
N LEU A 725 -29.96 -0.44 41.04
CA LEU A 725 -30.56 -1.04 42.23
C LEU A 725 -29.75 -0.66 43.47
N SER A 726 -30.44 -0.38 44.58
CA SER A 726 -29.79 0.03 45.83
C SER A 726 -29.03 -1.14 46.48
N ALA A 727 -27.97 -0.83 47.24
CA ALA A 727 -27.19 -1.83 47.96
C ALA A 727 -28.03 -2.71 48.90
N LYS A 728 -29.09 -2.14 49.49
CA LYS A 728 -30.08 -2.89 50.26
C LYS A 728 -30.81 -3.91 49.37
N THR A 729 -31.32 -3.48 48.22
CA THR A 729 -32.02 -4.38 47.28
C THR A 729 -31.12 -5.52 46.82
N ILE A 730 -29.86 -5.25 46.49
CA ILE A 730 -28.88 -6.26 46.07
C ILE A 730 -28.67 -7.32 47.17
N ARG A 731 -28.51 -6.89 48.42
CA ARG A 731 -28.37 -7.80 49.57
C ARG A 731 -29.63 -8.62 49.83
N ASP A 732 -30.80 -7.99 49.79
CA ASP A 732 -32.09 -8.65 50.03
C ASP A 732 -32.33 -9.74 48.96
N VAL A 733 -32.11 -9.43 47.68
CA VAL A 733 -32.25 -10.39 46.56
C VAL A 733 -31.25 -11.54 46.67
N TYR A 734 -30.01 -11.27 47.10
CA TYR A 734 -29.03 -12.34 47.33
C TYR A 734 -29.47 -13.29 48.44
N ALA A 735 -29.88 -12.73 49.59
CA ALA A 735 -30.33 -13.53 50.73
C ALA A 735 -31.54 -14.40 50.38
N GLU A 736 -32.50 -13.88 49.61
CA GLU A 736 -33.67 -14.63 49.14
C GLU A 736 -33.31 -15.74 48.14
N SER A 737 -32.41 -15.46 47.18
CA SER A 737 -32.06 -16.40 46.11
C SER A 737 -31.05 -17.49 46.54
N VAL A 738 -30.15 -17.18 47.49
CA VAL A 738 -29.04 -18.07 47.89
C VAL A 738 -29.18 -18.57 49.33
N GLY A 739 -30.03 -17.96 50.15
CA GLY A 739 -30.27 -18.39 51.53
C GLY A 739 -29.16 -18.04 52.53
N SER A 740 -28.27 -17.10 52.18
CA SER A 740 -27.17 -16.64 53.05
C SER A 740 -26.85 -15.16 52.81
N PRO A 741 -26.13 -14.47 53.72
CA PRO A 741 -25.67 -13.10 53.47
C PRO A 741 -24.70 -13.03 52.29
N LEU A 742 -24.76 -11.93 51.52
CA LEU A 742 -23.84 -11.68 50.40
C LEU A 742 -22.38 -11.75 50.89
N PRO A 743 -21.55 -12.68 50.37
CA PRO A 743 -20.20 -12.92 50.88
C PRO A 743 -19.17 -11.89 50.38
N LEU A 744 -19.57 -10.96 49.50
CA LEU A 744 -18.73 -9.91 48.95
C LEU A 744 -19.30 -8.52 49.28
N PRO A 745 -18.46 -7.47 49.34
CA PRO A 745 -18.93 -6.09 49.36
C PRO A 745 -19.81 -5.80 48.14
N VAL A 746 -20.85 -4.97 48.32
CA VAL A 746 -21.75 -4.59 47.21
C VAL A 746 -20.98 -3.87 46.08
N ASP A 747 -19.89 -3.17 46.40
CA ASP A 747 -19.04 -2.52 45.41
C ASP A 747 -18.42 -3.52 44.42
N ALA A 748 -18.11 -4.74 44.85
CA ALA A 748 -17.64 -5.79 43.95
C ALA A 748 -18.73 -6.18 42.94
N ILE A 749 -19.99 -6.21 43.39
CA ILE A 749 -21.16 -6.51 42.55
C ILE A 749 -21.44 -5.35 41.57
N TYR A 750 -21.32 -4.10 42.01
CA TYR A 750 -21.40 -2.94 41.11
C TYR A 750 -20.28 -2.93 40.08
N ASN A 751 -19.05 -3.27 40.48
CA ASN A 751 -17.92 -3.37 39.57
C ASN A 751 -18.11 -4.49 38.52
N ALA A 752 -18.65 -5.64 38.92
CA ALA A 752 -19.02 -6.72 37.98
C ALA A 752 -20.06 -6.28 36.94
N MET A 753 -20.96 -5.36 37.30
CA MET A 753 -21.94 -4.77 36.39
C MET A 753 -21.38 -3.66 35.48
N ASN A 754 -20.16 -3.18 35.72
CA ASN A 754 -19.53 -2.14 34.92
C ASN A 754 -19.05 -2.72 33.57
N PRO A 755 -19.51 -2.20 32.41
CA PRO A 755 -19.14 -2.75 31.10
C PRO A 755 -17.64 -2.74 30.80
N GLN A 756 -16.91 -1.71 31.24
CA GLN A 756 -15.46 -1.63 31.03
C GLN A 756 -14.70 -2.63 31.91
N ALA A 757 -15.16 -2.82 33.16
CA ALA A 757 -14.62 -3.87 34.03
C ALA A 757 -14.92 -5.27 33.47
N PHE A 758 -16.11 -5.46 32.88
CA PHE A 758 -16.49 -6.70 32.20
C PHE A 758 -15.50 -7.06 31.08
N ILE A 759 -15.10 -6.09 30.24
CA ILE A 759 -14.11 -6.31 29.18
C ILE A 759 -12.76 -6.75 29.76
N ARG A 760 -12.29 -6.11 30.84
CA ARG A 760 -11.01 -6.44 31.48
C ARG A 760 -10.95 -7.86 32.05
N THR A 761 -12.09 -8.45 32.38
CA THR A 761 -12.18 -9.80 32.97
C THR A 761 -12.40 -10.90 31.94
N ARG A 762 -12.56 -10.59 30.65
CA ARG A 762 -12.63 -11.59 29.56
C ARG A 762 -11.24 -12.09 29.19
N LEU A 763 -10.53 -12.68 30.15
CA LEU A 763 -9.16 -13.13 30.01
C LEU A 763 -9.02 -14.26 28.97
N GLY A 764 -7.86 -14.31 28.30
CA GLY A 764 -7.53 -15.36 27.33
C GLY A 764 -7.14 -14.81 25.94
N THR A 765 -6.52 -15.68 25.15
CA THR A 765 -6.13 -15.38 23.76
C THR A 765 -7.37 -15.07 22.93
N GLY A 766 -7.36 -13.93 22.24
CA GLY A 766 -8.45 -13.53 21.35
C GLY A 766 -9.58 -12.77 22.03
N GLY A 767 -9.49 -12.50 23.33
CA GLY A 767 -10.51 -11.72 24.03
C GLY A 767 -10.53 -10.22 23.67
N PRO A 768 -11.56 -9.49 24.11
CA PRO A 768 -11.77 -8.07 23.80
C PRO A 768 -10.93 -7.08 24.62
N GLN A 769 -10.11 -7.57 25.56
CA GLN A 769 -9.25 -6.73 26.39
C GLN A 769 -8.17 -6.03 25.55
N LEU A 770 -7.84 -4.79 25.91
CA LEU A 770 -6.97 -3.90 25.12
C LEU A 770 -5.65 -4.56 24.71
N GLU A 771 -5.00 -5.28 25.62
CA GLU A 771 -3.74 -6.00 25.33
C GLU A 771 -3.92 -7.02 24.18
N GLN A 772 -5.02 -7.78 24.20
CA GLN A 772 -5.34 -8.73 23.14
C GLN A 772 -5.75 -8.02 21.85
N MET A 773 -6.47 -6.90 21.95
CA MET A 773 -6.84 -6.10 20.78
C MET A 773 -5.61 -5.56 20.06
N ILE A 774 -4.64 -4.98 20.78
CA ILE A 774 -3.36 -4.53 20.22
C ILE A 774 -2.63 -5.69 19.54
N ARG A 775 -2.58 -6.87 20.19
CA ARG A 775 -1.94 -8.07 19.63
C ARG A 775 -2.62 -8.54 18.34
N GLN A 776 -3.95 -8.61 18.34
CA GLN A 776 -4.76 -9.07 17.21
C GLN A 776 -4.67 -8.09 16.03
N THR A 777 -4.85 -6.79 16.26
CA THR A 777 -4.74 -5.76 15.22
C THR A 777 -3.34 -5.76 14.60
N ARG A 778 -2.27 -5.85 15.41
CA ARG A 778 -0.91 -5.94 14.87
C ARG A 778 -0.69 -7.19 14.02
N ARG A 779 -1.24 -8.34 14.41
CA ARG A 779 -1.20 -9.57 13.58
C ARG A 779 -1.91 -9.34 12.25
N GLN A 780 -3.11 -8.79 12.29
CA GLN A 780 -3.94 -8.50 11.11
C GLN A 780 -3.24 -7.53 10.15
N GLU A 781 -2.62 -6.46 10.64
CA GLU A 781 -1.82 -5.53 9.83
C GLU A 781 -0.63 -6.22 9.14
N LEU A 782 0.06 -7.13 9.84
CA LEU A 782 1.20 -7.86 9.28
C LEU A 782 0.75 -8.85 8.20
N GLU A 783 -0.34 -9.57 8.43
CA GLU A 783 -0.97 -10.46 7.45
C GLU A 783 -1.43 -9.68 6.21
N LEU A 784 -2.16 -8.57 6.41
CA LEU A 784 -2.62 -7.69 5.34
C LEU A 784 -1.45 -7.19 4.46
N ARG A 785 -0.34 -6.78 5.07
CA ARG A 785 0.88 -6.39 4.34
C ARG A 785 1.50 -7.55 3.58
N ALA A 786 1.51 -8.75 4.14
CA ALA A 786 2.01 -9.94 3.45
C ALA A 786 1.15 -10.31 2.24
N ASP A 787 -0.17 -10.26 2.40
CA ASP A 787 -1.15 -10.54 1.34
C ASP A 787 -1.08 -9.50 0.22
N ASN A 788 -0.97 -8.21 0.55
CA ASN A 788 -0.76 -7.14 -0.44
C ASN A 788 0.56 -7.33 -1.21
N ARG A 789 1.65 -7.74 -0.55
CA ARG A 789 2.91 -8.07 -1.24
C ARG A 789 2.76 -9.27 -2.17
N ALA A 790 2.08 -10.33 -1.72
CA ALA A 790 1.83 -11.51 -2.55
C ALA A 790 1.02 -11.15 -3.79
N LEU A 791 -0.05 -10.36 -3.64
CA LEU A 791 -0.87 -9.88 -4.75
C LEU A 791 -0.08 -9.00 -5.73
N ALA A 792 0.73 -8.07 -5.21
CA ALA A 792 1.59 -7.22 -6.03
C ALA A 792 2.64 -8.02 -6.83
N GLN A 793 3.19 -9.07 -6.22
CA GLN A 793 4.13 -9.98 -6.88
C GLN A 793 3.48 -10.70 -8.08
N GLU A 794 2.27 -11.24 -7.91
CA GLU A 794 1.53 -11.90 -9.00
C GLU A 794 1.28 -10.92 -10.17
N ILE A 795 0.90 -9.68 -9.88
CA ILE A 795 0.70 -8.64 -10.89
C ILE A 795 2.02 -8.29 -11.60
N ALA A 796 3.11 -8.17 -10.85
CA ALA A 796 4.43 -7.86 -11.40
C ALA A 796 4.96 -8.98 -12.32
N GLU A 797 4.71 -10.24 -11.99
CA GLU A 797 5.08 -11.38 -12.84
C GLU A 797 4.34 -11.37 -14.18
N LEU A 798 3.04 -11.03 -14.19
CA LEU A 798 2.26 -10.90 -15.42
C LEU A 798 2.77 -9.74 -16.30
N ALA A 799 3.09 -8.61 -15.68
CA ALA A 799 3.69 -7.48 -16.35
C ALA A 799 5.05 -7.83 -16.99
N PHE A 800 5.91 -8.50 -16.24
CA PHE A 800 7.21 -8.95 -16.73
C PHE A 800 7.08 -9.91 -17.91
N ALA A 801 6.18 -10.89 -17.84
CA ALA A 801 5.90 -11.80 -18.95
C ALA A 801 5.43 -11.08 -20.20
N ARG A 802 4.54 -10.09 -20.04
CA ARG A 802 4.07 -9.26 -21.16
C ARG A 802 5.22 -8.45 -21.78
N ALA A 803 6.08 -7.84 -20.97
CA ALA A 803 7.22 -7.08 -21.47
C ALA A 803 8.20 -7.99 -22.24
N MET A 804 8.48 -9.19 -21.73
CA MET A 804 9.29 -10.18 -22.45
C MET A 804 8.67 -10.56 -23.79
N LEU A 805 7.36 -10.82 -23.81
CA LEU A 805 6.63 -11.14 -25.04
C LEU A 805 6.70 -10.00 -26.04
N GLU A 806 6.40 -8.78 -25.62
CA GLU A 806 6.38 -7.62 -26.52
C GLU A 806 7.79 -7.32 -27.05
N ASN A 807 8.83 -7.35 -26.21
CA ASN A 807 10.21 -7.16 -26.67
C ASN A 807 10.61 -8.20 -27.73
N ARG A 808 10.36 -9.48 -27.46
CA ARG A 808 10.71 -10.54 -28.42
C ARG A 808 9.88 -10.44 -29.71
N PHE A 809 8.61 -10.06 -29.60
CA PHE A 809 7.75 -9.80 -30.74
C PHE A 809 8.27 -8.62 -31.59
N GLN A 810 8.72 -7.53 -30.95
CA GLN A 810 9.32 -6.39 -31.64
C GLN A 810 10.64 -6.75 -32.35
N GLU A 811 11.49 -7.58 -31.74
CA GLU A 811 12.72 -8.08 -32.39
C GLU A 811 12.43 -8.86 -33.67
N ILE A 812 11.40 -9.73 -33.64
CA ILE A 812 10.93 -10.46 -34.81
C ILE A 812 10.42 -9.50 -35.88
N ARG A 813 9.65 -8.48 -35.47
CA ARG A 813 9.09 -7.47 -36.36
C ARG A 813 10.16 -6.63 -37.05
N GLN A 814 11.20 -6.22 -36.31
CA GLN A 814 12.26 -5.32 -36.80
C GLN A 814 13.34 -6.05 -37.62
N GLY A 815 13.46 -7.37 -37.49
CA GLY A 815 14.43 -8.17 -38.23
C GLY A 815 15.88 -7.81 -37.86
N SER A 816 16.34 -8.27 -36.69
CA SER A 816 17.76 -8.27 -36.24
C SER A 816 18.65 -7.13 -36.82
N ALA A 817 18.36 -5.89 -36.43
CA ALA A 817 19.26 -4.75 -36.62
C ALA A 817 19.72 -4.27 -35.23
N SER A 818 21.01 -4.45 -34.94
CA SER A 818 21.67 -3.89 -33.76
C SER A 818 21.82 -2.38 -33.91
N SER A 819 21.32 -1.58 -32.95
CA SER A 819 21.68 -0.16 -32.84
C SER A 819 22.73 0.04 -31.75
N SER A 820 23.84 0.67 -32.15
CA SER A 820 24.86 1.22 -31.28
C SER A 820 24.30 2.39 -30.48
N CYS A 821 24.49 2.35 -29.16
CA CYS A 821 23.88 3.17 -28.11
C CYS A 821 22.48 2.68 -27.70
N PRO A 822 22.30 2.12 -26.49
CA PRO A 822 20.99 1.73 -26.00
C PRO A 822 20.14 2.98 -25.74
N ASN A 823 18.92 2.99 -26.28
CA ASN A 823 17.83 3.87 -25.88
C ASN A 823 17.17 3.36 -24.60
#